data_AF-A0A258SBT7-F1
#
_entry.id   AF-A0A258SBT7-F1
#
_cell.length_a   1.000
_cell.length_b   1.000
_cell.length_c   1.000
_cell.angle_alpha   90.00
_cell.angle_beta   90.00
_cell.angle_gamma   90.00
#
_symmetry.space_group_name_H-M   'P 1'
#
loop_
_entity.id
_entity.type
_entity.pdbx_description
1 polymer ?
#
loop_
_entity_poly.entity_id
_entity_poly.type
_entity_poly.pdbx_seq_one_letter_code
_entity_poly.pdbx_strand_id
1 'polypeptide(L)'
;MTDAIADSVPASREQLWGVLFEAAEIEHNLMCCYLYAMFSLKDSVDEGVTEEELAAIKRWRGEILDVAIEEMAHLAIVSNILSALGAPAHFGRQNFPIAPGYHPAGVVVKLAPFNVQTLDHFIYLERPDTVEMADGEGFAPERDYVRTLASDRLMSATMDYATVGKLYQAIEDGISGLAASIGEDALFVGDEAHQIGPDVVALPNLTIVRCVKSAIAAIDAIVRQGEGSEAGVEDSHFQRFLKIRAEYQALLAARPDFKPGRAAAHNPVMRKPPLPEGKMWINAAPASELLDIGNAIYNHSLRCLALSYTGVDKAAQRSLVNAAIELMRILTPVAERLTALPANEEHPGCTAGLSFATLRSAAALPPAEGAIPVLTERLHQISARATWLAAHQEDEAELAEVTATQLERLANRLATTTLAPPSVLQPATAAIEETPVIDTPPAPPEPIQADDGRELIPGQSIDLIFDAQRCIHARHCVLGQPKVFKANVEGPWIDPDATTTEGLVTVAHMCPSGAIQYRRHDGGHEEAPPPVNLVQLRENGPIGVRADMLLDGKPIGYRATLCRCGASKNKPFCDSSHIAIGFTATGEPETRESQPLAARGGTLVIDPQQDGPLEVLGNLELCAGTGRTFDRVTSTWLCRCGGSANKPYCDGTHRKIGFKS
;
A
#
# COMPACT_ATOMS: atom_id res chain seq x y z
N MET A 1 35.14 -11.05 8.44
CA MET A 1 34.80 -10.37 9.70
C MET A 1 33.39 -10.83 10.01
N THR A 2 33.27 -11.74 10.97
CA THR A 2 32.02 -12.28 11.50
C THR A 2 31.42 -11.24 12.43
N ASP A 3 30.79 -10.21 11.87
CA ASP A 3 29.76 -9.52 12.64
C ASP A 3 28.63 -10.53 12.77
N ALA A 4 28.41 -11.01 14.01
CA ALA A 4 27.27 -11.83 14.34
C ALA A 4 26.03 -11.16 13.73
N ILE A 5 25.18 -11.93 13.05
CA ILE A 5 23.83 -11.51 12.71
C ILE A 5 23.23 -11.10 14.05
N ALA A 6 23.20 -9.79 14.34
CA ALA A 6 22.65 -9.31 15.58
C ALA A 6 21.18 -9.73 15.55
N ASP A 7 20.71 -10.39 16.61
CA ASP A 7 19.32 -10.83 16.77
C ASP A 7 18.40 -9.60 16.65
N SER A 8 18.02 -9.28 15.41
CA SER A 8 17.34 -8.04 15.10
C SER A 8 15.85 -8.28 15.28
N VAL A 9 15.37 -7.98 16.47
CA VAL A 9 13.97 -8.15 16.85
C VAL A 9 13.16 -6.93 16.40
N PRO A 10 11.96 -7.13 15.80
CA PRO A 10 11.04 -6.04 15.51
C PRO A 10 10.68 -5.23 16.77
N ALA A 11 10.92 -3.92 16.74
CA ALA A 11 10.71 -3.02 17.87
C ALA A 11 9.45 -2.14 17.73
N SER A 12 8.76 -2.21 16.59
CA SER A 12 7.49 -1.51 16.33
C SER A 12 6.51 -2.40 15.60
N ARG A 13 5.21 -2.05 15.65
CA ARG A 13 4.15 -2.78 14.94
C ARG A 13 4.41 -2.90 13.44
N GLU A 14 4.85 -1.82 12.80
CA GLU A 14 5.14 -1.80 11.36
C GLU A 14 6.31 -2.74 11.01
N GLN A 15 7.33 -2.82 11.87
CA GLN A 15 8.43 -3.76 11.70
C GLN A 15 7.94 -5.21 11.90
N LEU A 16 7.12 -5.47 12.92
CA LEU A 16 6.57 -6.81 13.17
C LEU A 16 5.70 -7.26 11.99
N TRP A 17 4.85 -6.38 11.46
CA TRP A 17 4.08 -6.64 10.25
C TRP A 17 5.00 -6.92 9.05
N GLY A 18 6.06 -6.13 8.86
CA GLY A 18 7.05 -6.37 7.80
C GLY A 18 7.66 -7.77 7.84
N VAL A 19 8.08 -8.22 9.03
CA VAL A 19 8.65 -9.56 9.22
C VAL A 19 7.61 -10.67 9.05
N LEU A 20 6.36 -10.45 9.50
CA LEU A 20 5.25 -11.38 9.24
C LEU A 20 4.86 -11.46 7.77
N PHE A 21 4.94 -10.36 7.01
CA PHE A 21 4.76 -10.39 5.56
C PHE A 21 5.84 -11.23 4.89
N GLU A 22 7.10 -11.09 5.31
CA GLU A 22 8.20 -11.94 4.82
C GLU A 22 7.96 -13.42 5.17
N ALA A 23 7.49 -13.73 6.39
CA ALA A 23 7.12 -15.09 6.77
C ALA A 23 6.01 -15.66 5.87
N ALA A 24 4.91 -14.92 5.67
CA ALA A 24 3.83 -15.34 4.77
C ALA A 24 4.34 -15.58 3.33
N GLU A 25 5.28 -14.76 2.86
CA GLU A 25 5.91 -14.96 1.56
C GLU A 25 6.77 -16.21 1.53
N ILE A 26 7.57 -16.51 2.57
CA ILE A 26 8.35 -17.74 2.68
C ILE A 26 7.45 -18.97 2.63
N GLU A 27 6.44 -19.08 3.50
CA GLU A 27 5.51 -20.23 3.51
C GLU A 27 4.88 -20.47 2.13
N HIS A 28 4.41 -19.39 1.51
CA HIS A 28 3.81 -19.44 0.18
C HIS A 28 4.82 -19.87 -0.90
N ASN A 29 6.05 -19.35 -0.83
CA ASN A 29 7.10 -19.66 -1.79
C ASN A 29 7.54 -21.12 -1.71
N LEU A 30 7.78 -21.62 -0.49
CA LEU A 30 8.21 -22.99 -0.25
C LEU A 30 7.13 -23.98 -0.71
N MET A 31 5.86 -23.73 -0.37
CA MET A 31 4.73 -24.47 -0.93
C MET A 31 4.78 -24.57 -2.46
N CYS A 32 4.97 -23.44 -3.15
CA CYS A 32 5.05 -23.43 -4.62
C CYS A 32 6.25 -24.24 -5.15
N CYS A 33 7.42 -24.16 -4.50
CA CYS A 33 8.60 -24.95 -4.85
C CYS A 33 8.36 -26.46 -4.67
N TYR A 34 7.73 -26.86 -3.56
CA TYR A 34 7.40 -28.26 -3.26
C TYR A 34 6.39 -28.82 -4.26
N LEU A 35 5.30 -28.08 -4.54
CA LEU A 35 4.31 -28.45 -5.54
C LEU A 35 4.95 -28.56 -6.93
N TYR A 36 5.81 -27.61 -7.32
CA TYR A 36 6.48 -27.64 -8.61
C TYR A 36 7.33 -28.90 -8.79
N ALA A 37 8.16 -29.23 -7.80
CA ALA A 37 8.97 -30.43 -7.83
C ALA A 37 8.09 -31.69 -7.86
N MET A 38 7.04 -31.74 -7.04
CA MET A 38 6.06 -32.83 -7.03
C MET A 38 5.39 -33.01 -8.41
N PHE A 39 4.94 -31.95 -9.07
CA PHE A 39 4.32 -32.03 -10.40
C PHE A 39 5.27 -32.64 -11.44
N SER A 40 6.58 -32.45 -11.28
CA SER A 40 7.59 -32.98 -12.20
C SER A 40 7.90 -34.48 -12.00
N LEU A 41 7.48 -35.09 -10.89
CA LEU A 41 7.68 -36.52 -10.68
C LEU A 41 6.99 -37.34 -11.77
N LYS A 42 7.63 -38.44 -12.21
CA LYS A 42 7.04 -39.40 -13.14
C LYS A 42 5.85 -40.13 -12.52
N ASP A 43 4.95 -40.63 -13.35
CA ASP A 43 3.71 -41.31 -12.94
C ASP A 43 3.47 -42.66 -13.64
N SER A 44 4.24 -42.97 -14.70
CA SER A 44 4.15 -44.24 -15.43
C SER A 44 5.51 -44.92 -15.61
N VAL A 45 5.49 -46.26 -15.71
CA VAL A 45 6.66 -47.07 -16.08
C VAL A 45 7.14 -46.79 -17.50
N ASP A 46 6.25 -46.28 -18.37
CA ASP A 46 6.58 -45.88 -19.74
C ASP A 46 7.58 -44.71 -19.78
N GLU A 47 7.78 -44.02 -18.65
CA GLU A 47 8.73 -42.92 -18.49
C GLU A 47 10.14 -43.40 -18.08
N GLY A 48 10.42 -44.70 -18.20
CA GLY A 48 11.75 -45.29 -17.98
C GLY A 48 12.08 -45.60 -16.52
N VAL A 49 11.06 -45.77 -15.69
CA VAL A 49 11.19 -46.23 -14.29
C VAL A 49 10.61 -47.63 -14.13
N THR A 50 11.17 -48.40 -13.21
CA THR A 50 10.67 -49.73 -12.83
C THR A 50 9.42 -49.62 -11.94
N GLU A 51 8.70 -50.72 -11.75
CA GLU A 51 7.54 -50.74 -10.83
C GLU A 51 7.93 -50.40 -9.38
N GLU A 52 9.10 -50.85 -8.93
CA GLU A 52 9.62 -50.58 -7.59
C GLU A 52 9.94 -49.08 -7.41
N GLU A 53 10.64 -48.49 -8.37
CA GLU A 53 10.94 -47.05 -8.37
C GLU A 53 9.67 -46.21 -8.49
N LEU A 54 8.71 -46.63 -9.32
CA LEU A 54 7.43 -45.94 -9.44
C LEU A 54 6.64 -45.99 -8.12
N ALA A 55 6.70 -47.11 -7.40
CA ALA A 55 6.08 -47.21 -6.07
C ALA A 55 6.73 -46.25 -5.06
N ALA A 56 8.07 -46.09 -5.11
CA ALA A 56 8.78 -45.10 -4.30
C ALA A 56 8.39 -43.66 -4.69
N ILE A 57 8.40 -43.34 -5.98
CA ILE A 57 7.98 -42.02 -6.51
C ILE A 57 6.56 -41.67 -6.06
N LYS A 58 5.62 -42.62 -6.09
CA LYS A 58 4.25 -42.41 -5.61
C LYS A 58 4.18 -42.11 -4.11
N ARG A 59 5.00 -42.78 -3.28
CA ARG A 59 5.13 -42.46 -1.85
C ARG A 59 5.69 -41.05 -1.65
N TRP A 60 6.78 -40.71 -2.33
CA TRP A 60 7.39 -39.39 -2.24
C TRP A 60 6.45 -38.28 -2.69
N ARG A 61 5.66 -38.52 -3.75
CA ARG A 61 4.61 -37.59 -4.20
C ARG A 61 3.61 -37.30 -3.08
N GLY A 62 3.15 -38.33 -2.37
CA GLY A 62 2.25 -38.18 -1.22
C GLY A 62 2.88 -37.38 -0.10
N GLU A 63 4.12 -37.70 0.27
CA GLU A 63 4.84 -36.97 1.33
C GLU A 63 5.05 -35.49 0.98
N ILE A 64 5.51 -35.17 -0.24
CA ILE A 64 5.72 -33.78 -0.66
C ILE A 64 4.40 -33.01 -0.72
N LEU A 65 3.31 -33.65 -1.16
CA LEU A 65 1.98 -33.04 -1.18
C LEU A 65 1.50 -32.71 0.23
N ASP A 66 1.66 -33.65 1.17
CA ASP A 66 1.29 -33.45 2.56
C ASP A 66 2.10 -32.33 3.21
N VAL A 67 3.42 -32.23 2.95
CA VAL A 67 4.24 -31.07 3.37
C VAL A 67 3.68 -29.78 2.76
N ALA A 68 3.38 -29.75 1.46
CA ALA A 68 2.81 -28.56 0.82
C ALA A 68 1.45 -28.15 1.40
N ILE A 69 0.64 -29.09 1.89
CA ILE A 69 -0.61 -28.81 2.61
C ILE A 69 -0.32 -28.22 4.01
N GLU A 70 0.73 -28.68 4.69
CA GLU A 70 1.20 -28.08 5.94
C GLU A 70 1.67 -26.64 5.71
N GLU A 71 2.37 -26.34 4.62
CA GLU A 71 2.73 -24.96 4.25
C GLU A 71 1.51 -24.07 3.97
N MET A 72 0.42 -24.62 3.39
CA MET A 72 -0.85 -23.89 3.27
C MET A 72 -1.43 -23.54 4.64
N ALA A 73 -1.27 -24.44 5.62
CA ALA A 73 -1.70 -24.20 7.00
C ALA A 73 -0.83 -23.15 7.67
N HIS A 74 0.50 -23.18 7.48
CA HIS A 74 1.42 -22.16 7.98
C HIS A 74 1.05 -20.77 7.44
N LEU A 75 0.83 -20.65 6.14
CA LEU A 75 0.39 -19.41 5.51
C LEU A 75 -0.93 -18.88 6.10
N ALA A 76 -1.89 -19.78 6.39
CA ALA A 76 -3.15 -19.42 7.03
C ALA A 76 -2.95 -18.98 8.50
N ILE A 77 -2.06 -19.64 9.23
CA ILE A 77 -1.69 -19.27 10.60
C ILE A 77 -1.03 -17.89 10.64
N VAL A 78 -0.04 -17.63 9.78
CA VAL A 78 0.61 -16.31 9.68
C VAL A 78 -0.42 -15.23 9.32
N SER A 79 -1.35 -15.54 8.41
CA SER A 79 -2.45 -14.64 8.05
C SER A 79 -3.39 -14.34 9.22
N ASN A 80 -3.66 -15.33 10.08
CA ASN A 80 -4.43 -15.13 11.32
C ASN A 80 -3.66 -14.25 12.32
N ILE A 81 -2.34 -14.44 12.47
CA ILE A 81 -1.48 -13.60 13.33
C ILE A 81 -1.50 -12.15 12.83
N LEU A 82 -1.27 -11.93 11.54
CA LEU A 82 -1.35 -10.60 10.90
C LEU A 82 -2.70 -9.94 11.20
N SER A 83 -3.79 -10.69 10.95
CA SER A 83 -5.16 -10.22 11.15
C SER A 83 -5.43 -9.84 12.61
N ALA A 84 -4.98 -10.66 13.57
CA ALA A 84 -5.10 -10.39 15.00
C ALA A 84 -4.32 -9.14 15.44
N LEU A 85 -3.20 -8.85 14.78
CA LEU A 85 -2.39 -7.65 15.02
C LEU A 85 -2.88 -6.40 14.27
N GLY A 86 -3.97 -6.50 13.51
CA GLY A 86 -4.59 -5.41 12.76
C GLY A 86 -4.03 -5.18 11.36
N ALA A 87 -3.24 -6.11 10.81
CA ALA A 87 -2.79 -6.09 9.42
C ALA A 87 -3.65 -7.04 8.55
N PRO A 88 -3.79 -6.78 7.24
CA PRO A 88 -4.48 -7.72 6.35
C PRO A 88 -3.66 -9.00 6.16
N ALA A 89 -4.34 -10.11 5.86
CA ALA A 89 -3.69 -11.31 5.34
C ALA A 89 -2.88 -11.01 4.08
N HIS A 90 -1.74 -11.67 3.93
CA HIS A 90 -0.75 -11.35 2.89
C HIS A 90 -0.53 -12.52 1.92
N PHE A 91 -0.93 -12.30 0.66
CA PHE A 91 -0.75 -13.27 -0.43
C PHE A 91 0.09 -12.71 -1.60
N GLY A 92 0.52 -11.44 -1.49
CA GLY A 92 1.38 -10.80 -2.47
C GLY A 92 2.80 -11.30 -2.34
N ARG A 93 3.48 -11.57 -3.46
CA ARG A 93 4.89 -11.97 -3.49
C ARG A 93 5.52 -11.72 -4.86
N GLN A 94 6.85 -11.71 -4.92
CA GLN A 94 7.58 -11.69 -6.19
C GLN A 94 7.36 -12.97 -7.01
N ASN A 95 7.53 -12.84 -8.33
CA ASN A 95 7.52 -13.96 -9.26
C ASN A 95 8.87 -14.69 -9.24
N PHE A 96 8.84 -16.00 -9.47
CA PHE A 96 10.05 -16.82 -9.55
C PHE A 96 10.87 -16.52 -10.82
N PRO A 97 12.21 -16.63 -10.75
CA PRO A 97 13.00 -16.76 -9.52
C PRO A 97 12.98 -15.45 -8.73
N ILE A 98 12.98 -15.55 -7.40
CA ILE A 98 13.01 -14.37 -6.54
C ILE A 98 14.37 -13.69 -6.64
N ALA A 99 14.38 -12.36 -6.74
CA ALA A 99 15.61 -11.60 -6.91
C ALA A 99 16.46 -11.61 -5.61
N PRO A 100 17.81 -11.64 -5.71
CA PRO A 100 18.68 -11.46 -4.56
C PRO A 100 18.39 -10.16 -3.81
N GLY A 101 18.42 -10.21 -2.48
CA GLY A 101 18.11 -9.09 -1.58
C GLY A 101 16.69 -9.12 -1.03
N TYR A 102 15.80 -9.92 -1.62
CA TYR A 102 14.41 -10.02 -1.17
C TYR A 102 14.26 -10.95 0.06
N HIS A 103 14.99 -12.06 0.07
CA HIS A 103 15.18 -13.00 1.19
C HIS A 103 16.65 -12.97 1.66
N PRO A 104 17.05 -13.63 2.78
CA PRO A 104 18.46 -13.67 3.16
C PRO A 104 19.30 -14.29 2.05
N ALA A 105 20.59 -13.96 1.96
CA ALA A 105 21.47 -14.51 0.93
C ALA A 105 21.42 -16.04 0.87
N GLY A 106 21.39 -16.70 2.04
CA GLY A 106 21.31 -18.15 2.16
C GLY A 106 19.95 -18.77 1.85
N VAL A 107 18.92 -18.00 1.46
CA VAL A 107 17.57 -18.52 1.14
C VAL A 107 17.30 -18.28 -0.35
N VAL A 108 17.65 -19.26 -1.17
CA VAL A 108 17.47 -19.20 -2.63
C VAL A 108 16.13 -19.79 -3.01
N VAL A 109 15.21 -18.95 -3.52
CA VAL A 109 13.87 -19.41 -3.88
C VAL A 109 13.67 -19.39 -5.40
N LYS A 110 13.58 -20.60 -5.98
CA LYS A 110 13.38 -20.82 -7.42
C LYS A 110 12.62 -22.11 -7.72
N LEU A 111 12.01 -22.18 -8.89
CA LEU A 111 11.30 -23.39 -9.35
C LEU A 111 12.27 -24.34 -10.04
N ALA A 112 12.31 -25.60 -9.57
CA ALA A 112 13.20 -26.64 -10.06
C ALA A 112 12.51 -28.02 -10.03
N PRO A 113 12.72 -28.88 -11.04
CA PRO A 113 12.17 -30.24 -11.04
C PRO A 113 12.74 -31.07 -9.89
N PHE A 114 12.05 -32.15 -9.54
CA PHE A 114 12.47 -33.07 -8.49
C PHE A 114 13.69 -33.89 -8.93
N ASN A 115 14.80 -33.68 -8.24
CA ASN A 115 16.05 -34.41 -8.34
C ASN A 115 16.75 -34.36 -6.98
N VAL A 116 17.97 -34.90 -6.88
CA VAL A 116 18.67 -34.96 -5.59
C VAL A 116 19.06 -33.57 -5.10
N GLN A 117 19.45 -32.67 -6.01
CA GLN A 117 19.82 -31.29 -5.68
C GLN A 117 18.64 -30.50 -5.12
N THR A 118 17.47 -30.60 -5.75
CA THR A 118 16.23 -29.96 -5.27
C THR A 118 15.79 -30.53 -3.93
N LEU A 119 15.93 -31.85 -3.71
CA LEU A 119 15.61 -32.47 -2.43
C LEU A 119 16.57 -32.04 -1.32
N ASP A 120 17.87 -31.97 -1.60
CA ASP A 120 18.87 -31.45 -0.65
C ASP A 120 18.59 -29.99 -0.30
N HIS A 121 18.10 -29.20 -1.27
CA HIS A 121 17.65 -27.84 -1.02
C HIS A 121 16.42 -27.76 -0.10
N PHE A 122 15.44 -28.65 -0.27
CA PHE A 122 14.29 -28.73 0.65
C PHE A 122 14.74 -29.08 2.07
N ILE A 123 15.66 -30.04 2.21
CA ILE A 123 16.25 -30.43 3.50
C ILE A 123 17.01 -29.25 4.12
N TYR A 124 17.75 -28.49 3.31
CA TYR A 124 18.46 -27.32 3.78
C TYR A 124 17.48 -26.24 4.29
N LEU A 125 16.39 -25.95 3.58
CA LEU A 125 15.43 -24.92 3.98
C LEU A 125 14.69 -25.27 5.29
N GLU A 126 14.35 -26.55 5.47
CA GLU A 126 13.62 -27.05 6.66
C GLU A 126 14.54 -27.38 7.85
N ARG A 127 15.85 -27.17 7.74
CA ARG A 127 16.80 -27.59 8.77
C ARG A 127 16.59 -26.82 10.08
N PRO A 128 16.69 -27.48 11.25
CA PRO A 128 16.78 -26.78 12.51
C PRO A 128 18.10 -25.98 12.60
N ASP A 129 18.09 -24.91 13.38
CA ASP A 129 19.25 -24.04 13.62
C ASP A 129 20.49 -24.75 14.20
N THR A 130 20.29 -25.91 14.81
CA THR A 130 21.35 -26.79 15.34
C THR A 130 22.10 -27.60 14.28
N VAL A 131 21.61 -27.62 13.03
CA VAL A 131 22.18 -28.43 11.95
C VAL A 131 22.84 -27.56 10.90
N GLU A 132 24.17 -27.61 10.87
CA GLU A 132 24.98 -27.02 9.81
C GLU A 132 25.09 -27.98 8.62
N MET A 133 24.64 -27.55 7.44
CA MET A 133 24.76 -28.30 6.20
C MET A 133 24.86 -27.37 4.98
N ALA A 134 25.45 -27.89 3.91
CA ALA A 134 25.46 -27.20 2.63
C ALA A 134 24.10 -27.36 1.92
N ASP A 135 23.72 -26.32 1.17
CA ASP A 135 22.57 -26.37 0.28
C ASP A 135 22.83 -27.30 -0.92
N GLY A 136 21.76 -27.71 -1.61
CA GLY A 136 21.82 -28.52 -2.82
C GLY A 136 22.62 -27.86 -3.94
N GLU A 137 23.28 -28.67 -4.77
CA GLU A 137 24.08 -28.15 -5.89
C GLU A 137 23.22 -27.28 -6.82
N GLY A 138 23.70 -26.08 -7.12
CA GLY A 138 22.98 -25.09 -7.92
C GLY A 138 22.07 -24.17 -7.11
N PHE A 139 21.93 -24.34 -5.79
CA PHE A 139 21.18 -23.44 -4.89
C PHE A 139 22.08 -22.54 -4.03
N ALA A 140 23.39 -22.53 -4.27
CA ALA A 140 24.29 -21.59 -3.62
C ALA A 140 23.90 -20.12 -3.91
N PRO A 141 24.09 -19.20 -2.95
CA PRO A 141 23.83 -17.78 -3.14
C PRO A 141 24.64 -17.22 -4.32
N GLU A 142 23.96 -16.51 -5.23
CA GLU A 142 24.63 -15.79 -6.32
C GLU A 142 25.46 -14.61 -5.80
N ARG A 143 25.08 -14.07 -4.64
CA ARG A 143 25.70 -12.91 -4.00
C ARG A 143 25.62 -13.06 -2.50
N ASP A 144 26.71 -12.75 -1.82
CA ASP A 144 26.71 -12.54 -0.37
C ASP A 144 26.29 -11.10 -0.07
N TYR A 145 25.29 -10.94 0.79
CA TYR A 145 24.81 -9.65 1.28
C TYR A 145 24.20 -9.84 2.67
N VAL A 146 24.13 -8.74 3.42
CA VAL A 146 23.50 -8.71 4.74
C VAL A 146 22.34 -7.72 4.73
N ARG A 147 21.18 -8.13 5.24
CA ARG A 147 20.01 -7.28 5.47
C ARG A 147 19.92 -6.98 6.95
N THR A 148 19.84 -5.70 7.30
CA THR A 148 19.84 -5.26 8.70
C THR A 148 18.54 -4.54 9.03
N LEU A 149 17.77 -5.11 9.95
CA LEU A 149 16.66 -4.44 10.59
C LEU A 149 17.21 -3.50 11.66
N ALA A 150 17.04 -2.19 11.46
CA ALA A 150 17.46 -1.17 12.40
C ALA A 150 16.29 -0.77 13.30
N SER A 151 16.33 -1.18 14.57
CA SER A 151 15.25 -0.96 15.54
C SER A 151 14.96 0.51 15.84
N ASP A 152 15.91 1.41 15.57
CA ASP A 152 15.78 2.86 15.75
C ASP A 152 15.16 3.59 14.54
N ARG A 153 14.84 2.87 13.45
CA ARG A 153 14.22 3.45 12.25
C ARG A 153 12.72 3.22 12.20
N LEU A 154 12.00 4.25 11.73
CA LEU A 154 10.54 4.21 11.57
C LEU A 154 10.09 3.45 10.31
N MET A 155 10.92 3.41 9.27
CA MET A 155 10.64 2.60 8.09
C MET A 155 10.99 1.15 8.38
N SER A 156 10.02 0.25 8.14
CA SER A 156 10.28 -1.18 8.19
C SER A 156 11.37 -1.56 7.19
N ALA A 157 12.20 -2.52 7.58
CA ALA A 157 13.27 -3.06 6.77
C ALA A 157 13.23 -4.58 6.85
N THR A 158 14.00 -5.23 5.98
CA THR A 158 14.19 -6.68 6.01
C THR A 158 15.20 -7.07 7.09
N MET A 159 15.14 -8.31 7.57
CA MET A 159 16.06 -8.87 8.56
C MET A 159 16.72 -10.13 8.04
N ASP A 160 17.99 -10.37 8.34
CA ASP A 160 18.59 -11.67 8.05
C ASP A 160 18.31 -12.69 9.16
N TYR A 161 18.14 -13.94 8.73
CA TYR A 161 17.97 -15.10 9.58
C TYR A 161 18.67 -16.30 8.92
N ALA A 162 19.21 -17.20 9.74
CA ALA A 162 19.93 -18.38 9.27
C ALA A 162 18.99 -19.53 8.85
N THR A 163 17.85 -19.68 9.53
CA THR A 163 16.80 -20.68 9.27
C THR A 163 15.42 -20.05 9.40
N VAL A 164 14.39 -20.73 8.87
CA VAL A 164 12.99 -20.30 9.00
C VAL A 164 12.57 -20.24 10.48
N GLY A 165 13.06 -21.13 11.33
CA GLY A 165 12.84 -21.08 12.78
C GLY A 165 13.41 -19.82 13.43
N LYS A 166 14.57 -19.30 12.97
CA LYS A 166 15.10 -18.01 13.46
C LYS A 166 14.25 -16.82 13.02
N LEU A 167 13.62 -16.88 11.84
CA LEU A 167 12.62 -15.88 11.44
C LEU A 167 11.44 -15.87 12.42
N TYR A 168 10.89 -17.04 12.73
CA TYR A 168 9.79 -17.17 13.69
C TYR A 168 10.16 -16.80 15.12
N GLN A 169 11.39 -17.11 15.57
CA GLN A 169 11.87 -16.66 16.87
C GLN A 169 11.87 -15.12 16.97
N ALA A 170 12.32 -14.42 15.92
CA ALA A 170 12.29 -12.96 15.91
C ALA A 170 10.85 -12.40 15.92
N ILE A 171 9.90 -13.09 15.28
CA ILE A 171 8.47 -12.74 15.35
C ILE A 171 7.94 -12.92 16.78
N GLU A 172 8.26 -14.05 17.43
CA GLU A 172 7.89 -14.32 18.82
C GLU A 172 8.44 -13.25 19.78
N ASP A 173 9.73 -12.95 19.65
CA ASP A 173 10.41 -11.93 20.45
C ASP A 173 9.78 -10.55 20.22
N GLY A 174 9.43 -10.22 18.96
CA GLY A 174 8.76 -8.99 18.58
C GLY A 174 7.35 -8.87 19.17
N ILE A 175 6.56 -9.93 19.13
CA ILE A 175 5.22 -9.99 19.76
C ILE A 175 5.35 -9.80 21.27
N SER A 176 6.26 -10.54 21.92
CA SER A 176 6.46 -10.48 23.37
C SER A 176 6.96 -9.11 23.82
N GLY A 177 7.94 -8.54 23.11
CA GLY A 177 8.49 -7.22 23.39
C GLY A 177 7.48 -6.09 23.19
N LEU A 178 6.66 -6.16 22.14
CA LEU A 178 5.58 -5.19 21.92
C LEU A 178 4.49 -5.34 22.98
N ALA A 179 4.04 -6.55 23.30
CA ALA A 179 3.04 -6.76 24.34
C ALA A 179 3.50 -6.21 25.70
N ALA A 180 4.79 -6.38 26.03
CA ALA A 180 5.38 -5.83 27.24
C ALA A 180 5.46 -4.29 27.24
N SER A 181 5.64 -3.67 26.07
CA SER A 181 5.85 -2.21 25.96
C SER A 181 4.55 -1.41 25.78
N ILE A 182 3.61 -1.88 24.96
CA ILE A 182 2.35 -1.18 24.67
C ILE A 182 1.12 -1.83 25.31
N GLY A 183 1.25 -3.04 25.86
CA GLY A 183 0.15 -3.83 26.41
C GLY A 183 -0.47 -4.75 25.36
N GLU A 184 -0.94 -5.91 25.82
CA GLU A 184 -1.51 -6.97 24.97
C GLU A 184 -2.80 -6.53 24.25
N ASP A 185 -3.73 -5.89 24.96
CA ASP A 185 -4.97 -5.36 24.38
C ASP A 185 -4.70 -4.30 23.30
N ALA A 186 -3.64 -3.50 23.49
CA ALA A 186 -3.23 -2.51 22.51
C ALA A 186 -2.51 -3.15 21.32
N LEU A 187 -1.89 -4.32 21.48
CA LEU A 187 -1.21 -5.07 20.41
C LEU A 187 -2.20 -5.83 19.54
N PHE A 188 -3.12 -6.60 20.13
CA PHE A 188 -4.09 -7.44 19.44
C PHE A 188 -5.40 -6.69 19.18
N VAL A 189 -5.39 -5.80 18.20
CA VAL A 189 -6.51 -4.90 17.84
C VAL A 189 -7.38 -5.42 16.69
N GLY A 190 -7.02 -6.58 16.13
CA GLY A 190 -7.68 -7.17 14.98
C GLY A 190 -9.03 -7.83 15.30
N ASP A 191 -9.92 -7.84 14.31
CA ASP A 191 -11.21 -8.54 14.40
C ASP A 191 -11.09 -9.99 13.91
N GLU A 192 -11.63 -10.92 14.69
CA GLU A 192 -11.69 -12.35 14.38
C GLU A 192 -12.43 -12.69 13.08
N ALA A 193 -13.31 -11.80 12.60
CA ALA A 193 -13.96 -11.93 11.30
C ALA A 193 -12.95 -11.97 10.14
N HIS A 194 -11.75 -11.42 10.35
CA HIS A 194 -10.64 -11.47 9.39
C HIS A 194 -9.76 -12.69 9.60
N GLN A 195 -10.16 -13.68 10.40
CA GLN A 195 -9.40 -14.91 10.63
C GLN A 195 -10.16 -16.14 10.13
N ILE A 196 -9.42 -17.17 9.72
CA ILE A 196 -9.95 -18.47 9.32
C ILE A 196 -9.72 -19.46 10.44
N GLY A 197 -10.80 -20.07 10.92
CA GLY A 197 -10.75 -21.08 11.97
C GLY A 197 -11.00 -22.50 11.48
N PRO A 198 -10.86 -23.49 12.37
CA PRO A 198 -11.14 -24.89 12.08
C PRO A 198 -12.63 -25.15 11.75
N ASP A 199 -13.52 -24.22 12.08
CA ASP A 199 -14.94 -24.23 11.71
C ASP A 199 -15.16 -23.94 10.21
N VAL A 200 -14.21 -23.29 9.56
CA VAL A 200 -14.23 -22.97 8.12
C VAL A 200 -13.54 -24.06 7.32
N VAL A 201 -12.34 -24.47 7.73
CA VAL A 201 -11.52 -25.49 7.04
C VAL A 201 -10.70 -26.29 8.05
N ALA A 202 -10.63 -27.60 7.86
CA ALA A 202 -9.78 -28.48 8.66
C ALA A 202 -8.34 -28.47 8.11
N LEU A 203 -7.51 -27.59 8.63
CA LEU A 203 -6.06 -27.55 8.39
C LEU A 203 -5.30 -27.90 9.68
N PRO A 204 -4.12 -28.54 9.58
CA PRO A 204 -3.28 -28.85 10.75
C PRO A 204 -3.00 -27.61 11.59
N ASN A 205 -3.22 -27.70 12.91
CA ASN A 205 -2.89 -26.68 13.91
C ASN A 205 -3.49 -25.28 13.68
N LEU A 206 -4.42 -25.11 12.72
CA LEU A 206 -5.05 -23.83 12.43
C LEU A 206 -5.91 -23.41 13.63
N THR A 207 -5.55 -22.28 14.23
CA THR A 207 -6.26 -21.69 15.36
C THR A 207 -6.51 -20.21 15.15
N ILE A 208 -7.53 -19.70 15.83
CA ILE A 208 -7.75 -18.26 15.93
C ILE A 208 -6.78 -17.68 16.95
N VAL A 209 -6.16 -16.54 16.61
CA VAL A 209 -5.20 -15.81 17.43
C VAL A 209 -5.91 -14.62 18.08
N ARG A 210 -5.80 -14.51 19.41
CA ARG A 210 -6.46 -13.49 20.25
C ARG A 210 -5.51 -12.69 21.12
N CYS A 211 -4.38 -13.29 21.43
CA CYS A 211 -3.50 -12.89 22.52
C CYS A 211 -2.11 -13.48 22.29
N VAL A 212 -1.11 -12.99 23.02
CA VAL A 212 0.29 -13.45 22.98
C VAL A 212 0.34 -14.97 23.08
N LYS A 213 -0.35 -15.56 24.07
CA LYS A 213 -0.35 -17.01 24.28
C LYS A 213 -0.80 -17.78 23.03
N SER A 214 -1.88 -17.35 22.38
CA SER A 214 -2.38 -18.02 21.17
C SER A 214 -1.49 -17.77 19.95
N ALA A 215 -0.81 -16.62 19.88
CA ALA A 215 0.13 -16.31 18.80
C ALA A 215 1.40 -17.16 18.93
N ILE A 216 1.97 -17.27 20.13
CA ILE A 216 3.14 -18.11 20.40
C ILE A 216 2.82 -19.58 20.11
N ALA A 217 1.69 -20.09 20.62
CA ALA A 217 1.30 -21.48 20.35
C ALA A 217 1.11 -21.79 18.84
N ALA A 218 0.67 -20.79 18.08
CA ALA A 218 0.54 -20.88 16.63
C ALA A 218 1.90 -20.88 15.92
N ILE A 219 2.85 -20.05 16.38
CA ILE A 219 4.24 -20.03 15.88
C ILE A 219 4.95 -21.35 16.21
N ASP A 220 4.83 -21.84 17.44
CA ASP A 220 5.40 -23.11 17.88
C ASP A 220 4.92 -24.28 16.99
N ALA A 221 3.65 -24.25 16.57
CA ALA A 221 3.11 -25.27 15.69
C ALA A 221 3.79 -25.28 14.32
N ILE A 222 4.02 -24.09 13.72
CA ILE A 222 4.74 -23.94 12.44
C ILE A 222 6.17 -24.47 12.58
N VAL A 223 6.92 -23.98 13.58
CA VAL A 223 8.33 -24.36 13.79
C VAL A 223 8.47 -25.86 14.04
N ARG A 224 7.57 -26.46 14.83
CA ARG A 224 7.58 -27.90 15.11
C ARG A 224 7.26 -28.74 13.87
N GLN A 225 6.38 -28.28 12.98
CA GLN A 225 6.07 -28.99 11.73
C GLN A 225 7.22 -28.90 10.72
N GLY A 226 7.83 -27.73 10.54
CA GLY A 226 8.99 -27.55 9.66
C GLY A 226 10.25 -28.27 10.16
N GLU A 227 10.81 -27.77 11.27
CA GLU A 227 12.14 -28.17 11.75
C GLU A 227 12.09 -29.38 12.70
N GLY A 228 11.00 -29.52 13.46
CA GLY A 228 10.89 -30.47 14.58
C GLY A 228 11.58 -29.91 15.82
N SER A 229 10.81 -29.58 16.86
CA SER A 229 11.37 -29.02 18.09
C SER A 229 12.26 -30.05 18.79
N GLU A 230 13.57 -29.83 18.73
CA GLU A 230 14.66 -30.75 19.10
C GLU A 230 14.74 -32.00 18.20
N ALA A 231 15.98 -32.41 17.86
CA ALA A 231 16.27 -33.52 16.95
C ALA A 231 15.62 -34.84 17.43
N GLY A 232 14.42 -35.16 16.95
CA GLY A 232 13.71 -36.38 17.35
C GLY A 232 12.19 -36.42 17.14
N VAL A 233 11.52 -35.35 16.72
CA VAL A 233 10.11 -35.45 16.32
C VAL A 233 10.03 -36.20 14.98
N GLU A 234 9.50 -37.42 14.99
CA GLU A 234 9.61 -38.37 13.86
C GLU A 234 8.96 -37.91 12.53
N ASP A 235 8.17 -36.83 12.54
CA ASP A 235 7.31 -36.42 11.41
C ASP A 235 7.43 -34.92 10.99
N SER A 236 8.53 -34.22 11.29
CA SER A 236 8.74 -32.86 10.74
C SER A 236 9.08 -32.88 9.24
N HIS A 237 8.90 -31.76 8.53
CA HIS A 237 9.22 -31.62 7.11
C HIS A 237 10.67 -32.04 6.84
N PHE A 238 11.60 -31.56 7.67
CA PHE A 238 13.00 -31.95 7.63
C PHE A 238 13.20 -33.48 7.68
N GLN A 239 12.57 -34.16 8.66
CA GLN A 239 12.68 -35.62 8.79
C GLN A 239 12.03 -36.37 7.64
N ARG A 240 10.90 -35.87 7.13
CA ARG A 240 10.19 -36.47 5.99
C ARG A 240 11.04 -36.37 4.71
N PHE A 241 11.66 -35.23 4.44
CA PHE A 241 12.59 -35.09 3.32
C PHE A 241 13.87 -35.93 3.51
N LEU A 242 14.38 -36.09 4.73
CA LEU A 242 15.49 -37.02 5.01
C LEU A 242 15.12 -38.48 4.71
N LYS A 243 13.91 -38.92 5.05
CA LYS A 243 13.40 -40.27 4.71
C LYS A 243 13.35 -40.47 3.19
N ILE A 244 12.84 -39.49 2.45
CA ILE A 244 12.84 -39.51 0.97
C ILE A 244 14.27 -39.59 0.44
N ARG A 245 15.21 -38.81 0.99
CA ARG A 245 16.61 -38.80 0.55
C ARG A 245 17.28 -40.14 0.76
N ALA A 246 17.05 -40.79 1.91
CA ALA A 246 17.62 -42.11 2.19
C ALA A 246 17.13 -43.17 1.18
N GLU A 247 15.83 -43.17 0.88
CA GLU A 247 15.25 -44.09 -0.11
C GLU A 247 15.77 -43.79 -1.53
N TYR A 248 15.85 -42.51 -1.90
CA TYR A 248 16.37 -42.10 -3.20
C TYR A 248 17.84 -42.50 -3.37
N GLN A 249 18.68 -42.31 -2.34
CA GLN A 249 20.07 -42.76 -2.37
C GLN A 249 20.20 -44.28 -2.53
N ALA A 250 19.33 -45.07 -1.91
CA ALA A 250 19.31 -46.52 -2.07
C ALA A 250 18.96 -46.92 -3.52
N LEU A 251 17.96 -46.27 -4.13
CA LEU A 251 17.60 -46.49 -5.52
C LEU A 251 18.70 -46.07 -6.50
N LEU A 252 19.38 -44.94 -6.25
CA LEU A 252 20.54 -44.52 -7.06
C LEU A 252 21.72 -45.47 -6.94
N ALA A 253 21.95 -46.05 -5.76
CA ALA A 253 22.98 -47.07 -5.58
C ALA A 253 22.68 -48.35 -6.37
N ALA A 254 21.39 -48.71 -6.49
CA ALA A 254 20.95 -49.83 -7.32
C ALA A 254 20.99 -49.53 -8.82
N ARG A 255 20.63 -48.29 -9.22
CA ARG A 255 20.61 -47.84 -10.61
C ARG A 255 21.08 -46.38 -10.73
N PRO A 256 22.36 -46.14 -11.06
CA PRO A 256 22.94 -44.78 -11.08
C PRO A 256 22.32 -43.80 -12.08
N ASP A 257 21.64 -44.28 -13.12
CA ASP A 257 20.93 -43.48 -14.13
C ASP A 257 19.45 -43.22 -13.79
N PHE A 258 18.98 -43.68 -12.62
CA PHE A 258 17.62 -43.44 -12.14
C PHE A 258 17.30 -41.94 -12.05
N LYS A 259 16.19 -41.54 -12.67
CA LYS A 259 15.67 -40.16 -12.66
C LYS A 259 14.20 -40.17 -12.30
N PRO A 260 13.82 -39.75 -11.07
CA PRO A 260 12.43 -39.75 -10.63
C PRO A 260 11.61 -38.60 -11.22
N GLY A 261 12.24 -37.46 -11.51
CA GLY A 261 11.60 -36.31 -12.16
C GLY A 261 11.75 -36.31 -13.68
N ARG A 262 10.77 -35.70 -14.35
CA ARG A 262 10.85 -35.24 -15.74
C ARG A 262 11.80 -34.05 -15.84
N ALA A 263 12.26 -33.74 -17.04
CA ALA A 263 13.17 -32.63 -17.32
C ALA A 263 12.44 -31.27 -17.37
N ALA A 264 11.57 -31.01 -16.38
CA ALA A 264 10.80 -29.78 -16.31
C ALA A 264 11.71 -28.56 -16.13
N ALA A 265 11.33 -27.46 -16.76
CA ALA A 265 12.15 -26.26 -16.85
C ALA A 265 12.47 -25.64 -15.51
N HIS A 266 13.73 -25.24 -15.29
CA HIS A 266 14.02 -24.31 -14.19
C HIS A 266 13.39 -22.94 -14.48
N ASN A 267 12.68 -22.39 -13.50
CA ASN A 267 12.02 -21.08 -13.56
C ASN A 267 11.26 -20.83 -14.87
N PRO A 268 10.20 -21.58 -15.15
CA PRO A 268 9.40 -21.36 -16.35
C PRO A 268 8.73 -19.98 -16.28
N VAL A 269 8.68 -19.27 -17.41
CA VAL A 269 8.04 -17.96 -17.53
C VAL A 269 7.11 -17.91 -18.73
N MET A 270 5.96 -17.25 -18.56
CA MET A 270 4.94 -17.09 -19.62
C MET A 270 5.33 -16.10 -20.71
N ARG A 271 6.18 -15.13 -20.37
CA ARG A 271 6.56 -14.03 -21.26
C ARG A 271 8.04 -14.08 -21.52
N LYS A 272 8.45 -13.75 -22.75
CA LYS A 272 9.86 -13.65 -23.11
C LYS A 272 10.57 -12.69 -22.14
N PRO A 273 11.51 -13.17 -21.32
CA PRO A 273 12.14 -12.35 -20.31
C PRO A 273 13.11 -11.35 -20.96
N PRO A 274 13.18 -10.09 -20.47
CA PRO A 274 14.17 -9.13 -20.94
C PRO A 274 15.60 -9.52 -20.53
N LEU A 275 15.73 -10.23 -19.41
CA LEU A 275 16.97 -10.83 -18.90
C LEU A 275 16.73 -12.34 -18.80
N PRO A 276 17.20 -13.13 -19.80
CA PRO A 276 16.89 -14.56 -19.92
C PRO A 276 17.67 -15.44 -18.94
N GLU A 277 18.68 -14.92 -18.25
CA GLU A 277 19.52 -15.67 -17.34
C GLU A 277 18.66 -16.38 -16.27
N GLY A 278 18.82 -17.70 -16.18
CA GLY A 278 18.12 -18.53 -15.19
C GLY A 278 16.61 -18.68 -15.39
N LYS A 279 16.04 -18.28 -16.53
CA LYS A 279 14.59 -18.37 -16.83
C LYS A 279 14.33 -19.13 -18.12
N MET A 280 13.30 -19.97 -18.14
CA MET A 280 12.87 -20.70 -19.33
C MET A 280 11.59 -20.11 -19.90
N TRP A 281 11.65 -19.49 -21.08
CA TRP A 281 10.43 -19.03 -21.75
C TRP A 281 9.67 -20.20 -22.34
N ILE A 282 8.45 -20.41 -21.85
CA ILE A 282 7.54 -21.44 -22.36
C ILE A 282 6.74 -20.84 -23.50
N ASN A 283 6.98 -21.33 -24.72
CA ASN A 283 6.35 -20.80 -25.94
C ASN A 283 5.88 -21.88 -26.93
N ALA A 284 6.20 -23.14 -26.69
CA ALA A 284 5.69 -24.24 -27.52
C ALA A 284 4.22 -24.49 -27.21
N ALA A 285 3.40 -24.64 -28.25
CA ALA A 285 2.04 -25.16 -28.11
C ALA A 285 2.08 -26.70 -28.02
N PRO A 286 1.21 -27.33 -27.21
CA PRO A 286 0.14 -26.74 -26.40
C PRO A 286 0.55 -26.26 -24.99
N ALA A 287 1.83 -26.34 -24.63
CA ALA A 287 2.32 -26.02 -23.28
C ALA A 287 2.06 -24.55 -22.89
N SER A 288 2.23 -23.62 -23.82
CA SER A 288 2.02 -22.19 -23.57
C SER A 288 0.57 -21.86 -23.18
N GLU A 289 -0.39 -22.56 -23.77
CA GLU A 289 -1.83 -22.40 -23.53
C GLU A 289 -2.26 -23.02 -22.21
N LEU A 290 -1.77 -24.23 -21.90
CA LEU A 290 -1.99 -24.86 -20.59
C LEU A 290 -1.35 -24.05 -19.45
N LEU A 291 -0.19 -23.43 -19.70
CA LEU A 291 0.48 -22.57 -18.72
C LEU A 291 -0.35 -21.33 -18.39
N ASP A 292 -1.01 -20.74 -19.38
CA ASP A 292 -1.93 -19.61 -19.17
C ASP A 292 -3.14 -20.03 -18.33
N ILE A 293 -3.78 -21.14 -18.66
CA ILE A 293 -4.90 -21.71 -17.89
C ILE A 293 -4.46 -22.01 -16.45
N GLY A 294 -3.33 -22.70 -16.27
CA GLY A 294 -2.81 -23.08 -14.95
C GLY A 294 -2.52 -21.86 -14.08
N ASN A 295 -1.83 -20.84 -14.61
CA ASN A 295 -1.59 -19.61 -13.85
C ASN A 295 -2.88 -18.83 -13.58
N ALA A 296 -3.87 -18.85 -14.49
CA ALA A 296 -5.15 -18.21 -14.25
C ALA A 296 -5.94 -18.89 -13.12
N ILE A 297 -5.95 -20.23 -13.07
CA ILE A 297 -6.55 -21.02 -11.98
C ILE A 297 -5.86 -20.71 -10.65
N TYR A 298 -4.53 -20.73 -10.63
CA TYR A 298 -3.73 -20.41 -9.45
C TYR A 298 -4.01 -19.00 -8.91
N ASN A 299 -4.00 -17.96 -9.77
CA ASN A 299 -4.32 -16.61 -9.30
C ASN A 299 -5.77 -16.48 -8.84
N HIS A 300 -6.68 -17.26 -9.42
CA HIS A 300 -8.08 -17.23 -9.02
C HIS A 300 -8.28 -17.90 -7.65
N SER A 301 -7.49 -18.94 -7.31
CA SER A 301 -7.52 -19.52 -5.96
C SER A 301 -7.05 -18.51 -4.91
N LEU A 302 -5.96 -17.77 -5.18
CA LEU A 302 -5.48 -16.70 -4.32
C LEU A 302 -6.52 -15.58 -4.13
N ARG A 303 -7.27 -15.21 -5.18
CA ARG A 303 -8.34 -14.21 -5.05
C ARG A 303 -9.49 -14.67 -4.16
N CYS A 304 -9.90 -15.93 -4.27
CA CYS A 304 -10.92 -16.51 -3.40
C CYS A 304 -10.43 -16.50 -1.95
N LEU A 305 -9.18 -16.92 -1.73
CA LEU A 305 -8.57 -16.94 -0.40
C LEU A 305 -8.45 -15.51 0.17
N ALA A 306 -7.92 -14.55 -0.58
CA ALA A 306 -7.82 -13.15 -0.13
C ALA A 306 -9.18 -12.57 0.25
N LEU A 307 -10.24 -12.83 -0.53
CA LEU A 307 -11.60 -12.37 -0.20
C LEU A 307 -12.17 -13.05 1.05
N SER A 308 -11.74 -14.26 1.40
CA SER A 308 -12.21 -14.93 2.63
C SER A 308 -11.69 -14.27 3.92
N TYR A 309 -10.61 -13.47 3.83
CA TYR A 309 -10.04 -12.73 4.96
C TYR A 309 -10.61 -11.31 5.14
N THR A 310 -11.56 -10.85 4.31
CA THR A 310 -12.06 -9.46 4.35
C THR A 310 -13.21 -9.20 5.33
N GLY A 311 -13.37 -10.05 6.35
CA GLY A 311 -14.46 -9.90 7.33
C GLY A 311 -15.83 -10.36 6.83
N VAL A 312 -15.89 -11.21 5.79
CA VAL A 312 -17.13 -11.83 5.32
C VAL A 312 -17.65 -12.86 6.34
N ASP A 313 -18.95 -13.17 6.30
CA ASP A 313 -19.54 -14.14 7.23
C ASP A 313 -18.95 -15.57 7.04
N LYS A 314 -19.15 -16.44 8.04
CA LYS A 314 -18.60 -17.80 8.05
C LYS A 314 -19.10 -18.68 6.89
N ALA A 315 -20.31 -18.45 6.38
CA ALA A 315 -20.80 -19.22 5.24
C ALA A 315 -20.07 -18.81 3.96
N ALA A 316 -19.90 -17.50 3.75
CA ALA A 316 -19.11 -16.94 2.66
C ALA A 316 -17.63 -17.35 2.75
N GLN A 317 -17.01 -17.26 3.94
CA GLN A 317 -15.64 -17.74 4.17
C GLN A 317 -15.49 -19.20 3.73
N ARG A 318 -16.40 -20.09 4.18
CA ARG A 318 -16.36 -21.51 3.81
C ARG A 318 -16.50 -21.74 2.31
N SER A 319 -17.41 -21.03 1.65
CA SER A 319 -17.57 -21.12 0.19
C SER A 319 -16.30 -20.70 -0.55
N LEU A 320 -15.69 -19.59 -0.14
CA LEU A 320 -14.49 -19.03 -0.77
C LEU A 320 -13.24 -19.90 -0.54
N VAL A 321 -13.04 -20.40 0.67
CA VAL A 321 -11.93 -21.30 1.00
C VAL A 321 -12.08 -22.63 0.26
N ASN A 322 -13.30 -23.20 0.21
CA ASN A 322 -13.55 -24.42 -0.56
C ASN A 322 -13.30 -24.20 -2.05
N ALA A 323 -13.67 -23.04 -2.60
CA ALA A 323 -13.37 -22.69 -3.98
C ALA A 323 -11.86 -22.62 -4.23
N ALA A 324 -11.08 -22.01 -3.33
CA ALA A 324 -9.63 -21.95 -3.42
C ALA A 324 -8.99 -23.36 -3.42
N ILE A 325 -9.43 -24.25 -2.52
CA ILE A 325 -8.96 -25.64 -2.44
C ILE A 325 -9.32 -26.42 -3.72
N GLU A 326 -10.54 -26.26 -4.21
CA GLU A 326 -10.98 -26.94 -5.43
C GLU A 326 -10.21 -26.47 -6.66
N LEU A 327 -9.91 -25.18 -6.76
CA LEU A 327 -9.06 -24.65 -7.84
C LEU A 327 -7.66 -25.26 -7.81
N MET A 328 -7.07 -25.49 -6.64
CA MET A 328 -5.78 -26.19 -6.54
C MET A 328 -5.88 -27.67 -6.98
N ARG A 329 -7.01 -28.33 -6.72
CA ARG A 329 -7.28 -29.70 -7.22
C ARG A 329 -7.44 -29.73 -8.74
N ILE A 330 -8.12 -28.73 -9.32
CA ILE A 330 -8.26 -28.57 -10.79
C ILE A 330 -6.90 -28.25 -11.43
N LEU A 331 -6.08 -27.43 -10.76
CA LEU A 331 -4.74 -27.04 -11.22
C LEU A 331 -3.77 -28.22 -11.30
N THR A 332 -3.84 -29.15 -10.34
CA THR A 332 -2.87 -30.25 -10.19
C THR A 332 -2.65 -31.05 -11.49
N PRO A 333 -3.68 -31.63 -12.14
CA PRO A 333 -3.47 -32.38 -13.38
C PRO A 333 -3.00 -31.50 -14.55
N VAL A 334 -3.38 -30.22 -14.59
CA VAL A 334 -2.87 -29.26 -15.57
C VAL A 334 -1.37 -29.03 -15.38
N ALA A 335 -0.93 -28.87 -14.13
CA ALA A 335 0.46 -28.64 -13.79
C ALA A 335 1.32 -29.88 -14.02
N GLU A 336 0.82 -31.09 -13.70
CA GLU A 336 1.50 -32.35 -14.01
C GLU A 336 1.66 -32.53 -15.52
N ARG A 337 0.59 -32.30 -16.30
CA ARG A 337 0.64 -32.41 -17.76
C ARG A 337 1.65 -31.46 -18.40
N LEU A 338 1.76 -30.22 -17.91
CA LEU A 338 2.78 -29.26 -18.36
C LEU A 338 4.19 -29.85 -18.32
N THR A 339 4.51 -30.65 -17.31
CA THR A 339 5.86 -31.23 -17.14
C THR A 339 6.19 -32.34 -18.15
N ALA A 340 5.22 -32.79 -18.95
CA ALA A 340 5.41 -33.75 -20.03
C ALA A 340 5.47 -33.11 -21.42
N LEU A 341 5.16 -31.81 -21.54
CA LEU A 341 5.11 -31.11 -22.81
C LEU A 341 6.41 -30.35 -23.09
N PRO A 342 6.85 -30.19 -24.35
CA PRO A 342 8.03 -29.38 -24.67
C PRO A 342 7.90 -27.94 -24.17
N ALA A 343 8.96 -27.38 -23.60
CA ALA A 343 8.99 -25.98 -23.15
C ALA A 343 9.04 -25.00 -24.33
N ASN A 344 10.00 -25.21 -25.23
CA ASN A 344 10.23 -24.43 -26.43
C ASN A 344 11.04 -25.25 -27.46
N GLU A 345 11.06 -24.78 -28.70
CA GLU A 345 11.78 -25.43 -29.80
C GLU A 345 13.32 -25.30 -29.69
N GLU A 346 13.80 -24.26 -28.99
CA GLU A 346 15.24 -23.97 -28.83
C GLU A 346 15.93 -24.94 -27.86
N HIS A 347 15.17 -25.58 -26.96
CA HIS A 347 15.65 -26.50 -25.94
C HIS A 347 14.84 -27.82 -25.97
N PRO A 348 15.04 -28.68 -26.99
CA PRO A 348 14.19 -29.85 -27.25
C PRO A 348 14.24 -30.96 -26.18
N GLY A 349 15.14 -30.87 -25.19
CA GLY A 349 15.22 -31.79 -24.05
C GLY A 349 14.59 -31.25 -22.76
N CYS A 350 13.99 -30.06 -22.79
CA CYS A 350 13.40 -29.39 -21.65
C CYS A 350 11.87 -29.40 -21.77
N THR A 351 11.18 -29.85 -20.72
CA THR A 351 9.72 -29.80 -20.67
C THR A 351 9.23 -28.56 -19.92
N ALA A 352 7.98 -28.17 -20.15
CA ALA A 352 7.39 -27.01 -19.52
C ALA A 352 7.12 -27.25 -18.03
N GLY A 353 6.56 -26.23 -17.37
CA GLY A 353 6.10 -26.34 -15.99
C GLY A 353 5.34 -25.09 -15.58
N LEU A 354 4.55 -25.20 -14.52
CA LEU A 354 3.79 -24.08 -13.99
C LEU A 354 4.72 -22.99 -13.43
N SER A 355 4.47 -21.73 -13.76
CA SER A 355 5.31 -20.62 -13.29
C SER A 355 4.87 -20.00 -11.97
N PHE A 356 3.66 -20.34 -11.50
CA PHE A 356 3.01 -19.71 -10.34
C PHE A 356 3.09 -18.17 -10.40
N ALA A 357 2.89 -17.63 -11.61
CA ALA A 357 3.05 -16.21 -11.87
C ALA A 357 1.91 -15.45 -11.17
N THR A 358 2.23 -14.47 -10.34
CA THR A 358 1.27 -13.67 -9.59
C THR A 358 0.81 -12.44 -10.40
N LEU A 359 -0.42 -12.01 -10.14
CA LEU A 359 -0.93 -10.72 -10.60
C LEU A 359 -0.15 -9.57 -9.98
N ARG A 360 -0.16 -8.41 -10.65
CA ARG A 360 0.42 -7.16 -10.11
C ARG A 360 -0.18 -6.77 -8.75
N SER A 361 -1.44 -7.13 -8.50
CA SER A 361 -2.10 -6.97 -7.21
C SER A 361 -2.77 -8.28 -6.83
N ALA A 362 -2.36 -8.81 -5.69
CA ALA A 362 -3.00 -9.93 -5.00
C ALA A 362 -3.96 -9.43 -3.89
N ALA A 363 -4.22 -8.12 -3.82
CA ALA A 363 -5.14 -7.56 -2.83
C ALA A 363 -6.55 -8.13 -3.01
N ALA A 364 -7.25 -8.29 -1.89
CA ALA A 364 -8.61 -8.79 -1.89
C ALA A 364 -9.55 -7.83 -2.64
N LEU A 365 -10.58 -8.41 -3.28
CA LEU A 365 -11.70 -7.61 -3.76
C LEU A 365 -12.45 -7.01 -2.56
N PRO A 366 -13.07 -5.82 -2.70
CA PRO A 366 -13.94 -5.29 -1.65
C PRO A 366 -15.05 -6.31 -1.31
N PRO A 367 -15.39 -6.53 -0.03
CA PRO A 367 -16.47 -7.43 0.39
C PRO A 367 -17.85 -6.79 0.10
N ALA A 368 -18.19 -6.69 -1.18
CA ALA A 368 -19.42 -6.10 -1.67
C ALA A 368 -20.14 -7.07 -2.62
N GLU A 369 -21.45 -6.85 -2.84
CA GLU A 369 -22.28 -7.71 -3.70
C GLU A 369 -21.66 -7.98 -5.09
N GLY A 370 -20.88 -7.04 -5.62
CA GLY A 370 -20.19 -7.18 -6.90
C GLY A 370 -18.98 -8.14 -6.92
N ALA A 371 -18.46 -8.57 -5.77
CA ALA A 371 -17.24 -9.39 -5.74
C ALA A 371 -17.47 -10.82 -6.25
N ILE A 372 -18.57 -11.47 -5.87
CA ILE A 372 -18.90 -12.83 -6.33
C ILE A 372 -19.15 -12.87 -7.84
N PRO A 373 -19.94 -11.96 -8.44
CA PRO A 373 -20.06 -11.84 -9.91
C PRO A 373 -18.71 -11.69 -10.63
N VAL A 374 -17.77 -10.93 -10.08
CA VAL A 374 -16.42 -10.78 -10.66
C VAL A 374 -15.63 -12.09 -10.60
N LEU A 375 -15.77 -12.85 -9.50
CA LEU A 375 -15.11 -14.14 -9.37
C LEU A 375 -15.70 -15.16 -10.36
N THR A 376 -17.02 -15.23 -10.49
CA THR A 376 -17.69 -16.15 -11.41
C THR A 376 -17.45 -15.79 -12.88
N GLU A 377 -17.46 -14.49 -13.24
CA GLU A 377 -17.06 -14.02 -14.56
C GLU A 377 -15.66 -14.56 -14.93
N ARG A 378 -14.71 -14.47 -13.99
CA ARG A 378 -13.35 -14.95 -14.24
C ARG A 378 -13.30 -16.46 -14.43
N LEU A 379 -14.06 -17.24 -13.66
CA LEU A 379 -14.15 -18.70 -13.85
C LEU A 379 -14.67 -19.07 -15.23
N HIS A 380 -15.73 -18.40 -15.71
CA HIS A 380 -16.26 -18.61 -17.05
C HIS A 380 -15.24 -18.27 -18.15
N GLN A 381 -14.45 -17.21 -17.97
CA GLN A 381 -13.38 -16.88 -18.91
C GLN A 381 -12.29 -17.97 -18.97
N ILE A 382 -11.90 -18.52 -17.82
CA ILE A 382 -10.90 -19.60 -17.77
C ILE A 382 -11.47 -20.89 -18.37
N SER A 383 -12.72 -21.22 -18.03
CA SER A 383 -13.47 -22.36 -18.60
C SER A 383 -13.59 -22.26 -20.13
N ALA A 384 -13.94 -21.08 -20.66
CA ALA A 384 -14.01 -20.86 -22.10
C ALA A 384 -12.65 -21.06 -22.77
N ARG A 385 -11.54 -20.66 -22.12
CA ARG A 385 -10.19 -20.90 -22.65
C ARG A 385 -9.83 -22.39 -22.66
N ALA A 386 -10.19 -23.13 -21.61
CA ALA A 386 -10.02 -24.57 -21.57
C ALA A 386 -10.88 -25.29 -22.63
N THR A 387 -12.14 -24.87 -22.82
CA THR A 387 -13.02 -25.37 -23.87
C THR A 387 -12.44 -25.13 -25.27
N TRP A 388 -11.87 -23.94 -25.49
CA TRP A 388 -11.18 -23.64 -26.73
C TRP A 388 -9.99 -24.58 -26.95
N LEU A 389 -9.17 -24.81 -25.92
CA LEU A 389 -8.01 -25.70 -26.00
C LEU A 389 -8.45 -27.11 -26.39
N ALA A 390 -9.52 -27.62 -25.76
CA ALA A 390 -10.05 -28.94 -26.06
C ALA A 390 -10.44 -29.12 -27.53
N ALA A 391 -11.03 -28.08 -28.14
CA ALA A 391 -11.45 -28.11 -29.54
C ALA A 391 -10.29 -27.98 -30.55
N HIS A 392 -9.10 -27.54 -30.11
CA HIS A 392 -7.98 -27.22 -31.01
C HIS A 392 -6.72 -28.06 -30.79
N GLN A 393 -6.64 -28.82 -29.69
CA GLN A 393 -5.50 -29.66 -29.34
C GLN A 393 -5.99 -31.06 -28.97
N GLU A 394 -6.00 -31.97 -29.94
CA GLU A 394 -6.56 -33.33 -29.81
C GLU A 394 -5.95 -34.10 -28.63
N ASP A 395 -4.62 -34.03 -28.48
CA ASP A 395 -3.89 -34.72 -27.41
C ASP A 395 -4.18 -34.17 -26.00
N GLU A 396 -4.70 -32.95 -25.89
CA GLU A 396 -5.04 -32.29 -24.62
C GLU A 396 -6.56 -32.21 -24.38
N ALA A 397 -7.37 -32.75 -25.29
CA ALA A 397 -8.81 -32.54 -25.31
C ALA A 397 -9.50 -33.03 -24.03
N GLU A 398 -9.18 -34.25 -23.58
CA GLU A 398 -9.78 -34.84 -22.39
C GLU A 398 -9.51 -34.00 -21.13
N LEU A 399 -8.24 -33.65 -20.89
CA LEU A 399 -7.85 -32.83 -19.72
C LEU A 399 -8.52 -31.46 -19.77
N ALA A 400 -8.54 -30.82 -20.93
CA ALA A 400 -9.10 -29.50 -21.12
C ALA A 400 -10.63 -29.48 -20.95
N GLU A 401 -11.35 -30.51 -21.41
CA GLU A 401 -12.81 -30.68 -21.19
C GLU A 401 -13.15 -30.90 -19.72
N VAL A 402 -12.39 -31.75 -19.03
CA VAL A 402 -12.56 -31.98 -17.58
C VAL A 402 -12.32 -30.69 -16.81
N THR A 403 -11.25 -29.97 -17.14
CA THR A 403 -10.90 -28.67 -16.54
C THR A 403 -12.02 -27.66 -16.73
N ALA A 404 -12.51 -27.48 -17.96
CA ALA A 404 -13.61 -26.57 -18.27
C ALA A 404 -14.88 -26.93 -17.48
N THR A 405 -15.25 -28.22 -17.47
CA THR A 405 -16.45 -28.71 -16.78
C THR A 405 -16.38 -28.46 -15.27
N GLN A 406 -15.21 -28.69 -14.65
CA GLN A 406 -15.01 -28.45 -13.22
C GLN A 406 -15.08 -26.96 -12.89
N LEU A 407 -14.49 -26.09 -13.73
CA LEU A 407 -14.56 -24.64 -13.57
C LEU A 407 -15.99 -24.11 -13.69
N GLU A 408 -16.80 -24.62 -14.65
CA GLU A 408 -18.23 -24.26 -14.75
C GLU A 408 -19.01 -24.70 -13.52
N ARG A 409 -18.78 -25.92 -13.01
CA ARG A 409 -19.45 -26.40 -11.79
C ARG A 409 -19.09 -25.53 -10.59
N LEU A 410 -17.82 -25.14 -10.49
CA LEU A 410 -17.37 -24.24 -9.44
C LEU A 410 -17.99 -22.85 -9.58
N ALA A 411 -18.05 -22.29 -10.79
CA ALA A 411 -18.68 -20.99 -11.05
C ALA A 411 -20.16 -20.99 -10.61
N ASN A 412 -20.90 -22.03 -10.97
CA ASN A 412 -22.30 -22.18 -10.59
C ASN A 412 -22.51 -22.28 -9.08
N ARG A 413 -21.65 -23.00 -8.36
CA ARG A 413 -21.70 -23.04 -6.88
C ARG A 413 -21.30 -21.72 -6.25
N LEU A 414 -20.24 -21.08 -6.75
CA LEU A 414 -19.77 -19.81 -6.21
C LEU A 414 -20.82 -18.71 -6.41
N ALA A 415 -21.56 -18.73 -7.52
CA ALA A 415 -22.66 -17.81 -7.80
C ALA A 415 -23.80 -17.86 -6.75
N THR A 416 -23.94 -18.96 -5.99
CA THR A 416 -24.93 -19.04 -4.90
C THR A 416 -24.40 -18.49 -3.59
N THR A 417 -23.14 -18.04 -3.54
CA THR A 417 -22.55 -17.43 -2.35
C THR A 417 -23.03 -15.98 -2.25
N THR A 418 -23.73 -15.67 -1.17
CA THR A 418 -24.07 -14.31 -0.81
C THR A 418 -22.98 -13.76 0.09
N LEU A 419 -22.38 -12.65 -0.30
CA LEU A 419 -21.68 -11.82 0.67
C LEU A 419 -22.79 -11.03 1.35
N ALA A 420 -23.03 -11.28 2.64
CA ALA A 420 -23.85 -10.37 3.41
C ALA A 420 -23.29 -8.95 3.18
N PRO A 421 -24.14 -7.92 2.97
CA PRO A 421 -23.65 -6.55 3.06
C PRO A 421 -22.86 -6.49 4.37
N PRO A 422 -21.68 -5.85 4.40
CA PRO A 422 -20.93 -5.72 5.66
C PRO A 422 -21.98 -5.34 6.69
N SER A 423 -22.11 -6.14 7.74
CA SER A 423 -22.93 -5.74 8.88
C SER A 423 -22.45 -4.34 9.12
N VAL A 424 -23.29 -3.36 8.82
CA VAL A 424 -22.98 -1.99 9.18
C VAL A 424 -22.70 -2.18 10.65
N LEU A 425 -21.44 -2.00 11.05
CA LEU A 425 -21.16 -1.74 12.44
C LEU A 425 -22.04 -0.53 12.67
N GLN A 426 -23.24 -0.78 13.19
CA GLN A 426 -23.93 0.22 13.95
C GLN A 426 -22.84 0.62 14.92
N PRO A 427 -22.30 1.84 14.81
CA PRO A 427 -21.28 2.28 15.74
C PRO A 427 -21.82 1.89 17.10
N ALA A 428 -21.01 1.17 17.88
CA ALA A 428 -21.40 0.79 19.22
C ALA A 428 -21.96 2.06 19.84
N THR A 429 -23.28 2.06 20.09
CA THR A 429 -23.96 3.16 20.74
C THR A 429 -23.47 3.12 22.18
N ALA A 430 -22.25 3.59 22.41
CA ALA A 430 -22.04 4.47 23.53
C ALA A 430 -23.18 5.47 23.41
N ALA A 431 -24.10 5.42 24.38
CA ALA A 431 -25.22 6.33 24.47
C ALA A 431 -24.66 7.75 24.59
N ILE A 432 -24.31 8.32 23.46
CA ILE A 432 -24.38 9.74 23.22
C ILE A 432 -25.84 9.88 22.83
N GLU A 433 -26.62 10.53 23.69
CA GLU A 433 -27.96 10.96 23.33
C GLU A 433 -27.91 11.59 21.94
N GLU A 434 -28.54 10.93 20.97
CA GLU A 434 -28.75 11.52 19.65
C GLU A 434 -29.63 12.74 19.86
N THR A 435 -29.01 13.92 19.87
CA THR A 435 -29.73 15.17 19.63
C THR A 435 -30.45 15.03 18.29
N PRO A 436 -31.77 15.26 18.24
CA PRO A 436 -32.58 14.99 17.06
C PRO A 436 -32.05 15.79 15.86
N VAL A 437 -31.94 15.11 14.73
CA VAL A 437 -31.68 15.73 13.43
C VAL A 437 -32.80 16.73 13.15
N ILE A 438 -32.46 18.02 13.18
CA ILE A 438 -33.37 19.09 12.82
C ILE A 438 -33.47 19.09 11.29
N ASP A 439 -34.66 18.74 10.80
CA ASP A 439 -35.00 18.53 9.39
C ASP A 439 -35.09 19.84 8.57
N THR A 440 -34.35 20.87 8.97
CA THR A 440 -34.06 22.08 8.19
C THR A 440 -32.90 22.79 8.87
N PRO A 441 -31.74 22.98 8.22
CA PRO A 441 -30.68 23.79 8.82
C PRO A 441 -31.25 25.17 9.14
N PRO A 442 -30.97 25.73 10.34
CA PRO A 442 -31.39 27.09 10.65
C PRO A 442 -30.90 28.04 9.55
N ALA A 443 -31.70 29.07 9.26
CA ALA A 443 -31.27 30.12 8.36
C ALA A 443 -29.95 30.73 8.89
N PRO A 444 -29.01 31.14 8.01
CA PRO A 444 -27.80 31.79 8.46
C PRO A 444 -28.13 32.98 9.37
N PRO A 445 -27.35 33.22 10.43
CA PRO A 445 -27.60 34.30 11.36
C PRO A 445 -27.54 35.67 10.66
N GLU A 446 -28.36 36.62 11.11
CA GLU A 446 -28.30 37.99 10.60
C GLU A 446 -26.95 38.66 10.96
N PRO A 447 -26.22 39.23 10.00
CA PRO A 447 -24.99 39.95 10.29
C PRO A 447 -25.23 41.19 11.14
N ILE A 448 -24.44 41.36 12.21
CA ILE A 448 -24.43 42.55 13.06
C ILE A 448 -23.44 43.56 12.47
N GLN A 449 -23.93 44.74 12.11
CA GLN A 449 -23.08 45.81 11.57
C GLN A 449 -22.27 46.47 12.68
N ALA A 450 -20.94 46.46 12.57
CA ALA A 450 -20.05 47.17 13.48
C ALA A 450 -19.85 48.63 13.02
N ASP A 451 -19.49 49.51 13.96
CA ASP A 451 -19.29 50.95 13.73
C ASP A 451 -18.19 51.26 12.70
N ASP A 452 -17.28 50.32 12.44
CA ASP A 452 -16.20 50.44 11.46
C ASP A 452 -16.54 49.86 10.07
N GLY A 453 -17.79 49.47 9.85
CA GLY A 453 -18.29 48.95 8.57
C GLY A 453 -18.00 47.48 8.33
N ARG A 454 -17.49 46.75 9.33
CA ARG A 454 -17.36 45.29 9.29
C ARG A 454 -18.64 44.61 9.75
N GLU A 455 -18.91 43.44 9.19
CA GLU A 455 -20.03 42.60 9.60
C GLU A 455 -19.53 41.55 10.59
N LEU A 456 -20.18 41.44 11.74
CA LEU A 456 -20.00 40.36 12.70
C LEU A 456 -21.10 39.33 12.48
N ILE A 457 -20.71 38.09 12.19
CA ILE A 457 -21.62 36.98 11.95
C ILE A 457 -21.47 36.02 13.13
N PRO A 458 -22.42 36.05 14.09
CA PRO A 458 -22.28 35.28 15.32
C PRO A 458 -22.41 33.79 15.05
N GLY A 459 -21.55 32.99 15.69
CA GLY A 459 -21.63 31.52 15.66
C GLY A 459 -21.54 30.92 17.05
N GLN A 460 -21.92 29.65 17.19
CA GLN A 460 -21.94 28.99 18.50
C GLN A 460 -20.54 28.88 19.12
N SER A 461 -19.56 28.48 18.31
CA SER A 461 -18.18 28.26 18.77
C SER A 461 -17.21 29.36 18.32
N ILE A 462 -17.58 30.12 17.30
CA ILE A 462 -16.72 31.12 16.67
C ILE A 462 -17.58 32.14 15.93
N ASP A 463 -17.26 33.42 16.09
CA ASP A 463 -17.81 34.48 15.26
C ASP A 463 -16.95 34.66 14.03
N LEU A 464 -17.57 34.85 12.87
CA LEU A 464 -16.89 35.33 11.68
C LEU A 464 -17.00 36.84 11.58
N ILE A 465 -15.94 37.49 11.10
CA ILE A 465 -15.93 38.93 10.83
C ILE A 465 -15.65 39.11 9.33
N PHE A 466 -16.53 39.83 8.64
CA PHE A 466 -16.41 40.12 7.22
C PHE A 466 -16.19 41.62 6.95
N ASP A 467 -15.11 41.95 6.24
CA ASP A 467 -14.79 43.29 5.77
C ASP A 467 -14.98 43.38 4.25
N ALA A 468 -16.12 43.92 3.84
CA ALA A 468 -16.46 44.06 2.43
C ALA A 468 -15.49 44.99 1.66
N GLN A 469 -14.92 46.00 2.32
CA GLN A 469 -14.02 46.96 1.69
C GLN A 469 -12.66 46.35 1.35
N ARG A 470 -12.25 45.30 2.08
CA ARG A 470 -11.03 44.52 1.82
C ARG A 470 -11.26 43.33 0.89
N CYS A 471 -12.50 42.95 0.60
CA CYS A 471 -12.77 41.75 -0.20
C CYS A 471 -12.36 41.96 -1.68
N ILE A 472 -11.46 41.12 -2.18
CA ILE A 472 -11.06 41.13 -3.61
C ILE A 472 -11.78 40.06 -4.44
N HIS A 473 -12.79 39.39 -3.89
CA HIS A 473 -13.50 38.27 -4.50
C HIS A 473 -12.56 37.16 -5.00
N ALA A 474 -11.55 36.79 -4.19
CA ALA A 474 -10.62 35.70 -4.51
C ALA A 474 -11.28 34.30 -4.48
N ARG A 475 -12.54 34.21 -4.05
CA ARG A 475 -13.38 32.99 -4.01
C ARG A 475 -12.86 31.82 -3.16
N HIS A 476 -11.82 32.02 -2.34
CA HIS A 476 -11.31 30.95 -1.46
C HIS A 476 -12.35 30.52 -0.43
N CYS A 477 -13.18 31.45 0.06
CA CYS A 477 -14.27 31.16 1.00
C CYS A 477 -15.38 30.30 0.39
N VAL A 478 -16.02 30.77 -0.69
CA VAL A 478 -17.14 30.08 -1.35
C VAL A 478 -16.73 28.74 -1.99
N LEU A 479 -15.46 28.57 -2.36
CA LEU A 479 -14.96 27.28 -2.89
C LEU A 479 -14.47 26.34 -1.80
N GLY A 480 -13.90 26.88 -0.70
CA GLY A 480 -13.35 26.08 0.39
C GLY A 480 -14.40 25.59 1.39
N GLN A 481 -15.45 26.39 1.65
CA GLN A 481 -16.54 26.05 2.56
C GLN A 481 -17.90 26.50 1.98
N PRO A 482 -18.42 25.85 0.93
CA PRO A 482 -19.65 26.28 0.23
C PRO A 482 -20.92 26.16 1.07
N LYS A 483 -20.91 25.35 2.14
CA LYS A 483 -22.04 25.26 3.10
C LYS A 483 -22.10 26.47 4.03
N VAL A 484 -20.94 27.06 4.34
CA VAL A 484 -20.78 28.26 5.18
C VAL A 484 -21.01 29.51 4.34
N PHE A 485 -20.31 29.65 3.21
CA PHE A 485 -20.36 30.83 2.34
C PHE A 485 -21.25 30.57 1.13
N LYS A 486 -22.53 30.86 1.29
CA LYS A 486 -23.59 30.59 0.32
C LYS A 486 -23.57 31.66 -0.77
N ALA A 487 -22.99 31.34 -1.93
CA ALA A 487 -22.95 32.28 -3.05
C ALA A 487 -24.34 32.44 -3.71
N ASN A 488 -24.66 33.65 -4.18
CA ASN A 488 -25.87 33.96 -4.96
C ASN A 488 -27.21 33.69 -4.24
N VAL A 489 -27.25 33.87 -2.92
CA VAL A 489 -28.50 33.81 -2.14
C VAL A 489 -29.03 35.21 -1.81
N GLU A 490 -30.35 35.33 -1.66
CA GLU A 490 -30.97 36.53 -1.09
C GLU A 490 -30.96 36.44 0.44
N GLY A 491 -30.48 37.49 1.12
CA GLY A 491 -30.38 37.53 2.59
C GLY A 491 -29.01 37.11 3.14
N PRO A 492 -28.93 36.73 4.44
CA PRO A 492 -27.70 36.27 5.08
C PRO A 492 -27.04 35.13 4.31
N TRP A 493 -25.74 35.27 4.04
CA TRP A 493 -25.00 34.37 3.15
C TRP A 493 -23.82 33.65 3.81
N ILE A 494 -23.57 33.93 5.09
CA ILE A 494 -22.49 33.32 5.90
C ILE A 494 -23.13 32.58 7.07
N ASP A 495 -22.84 31.29 7.18
CA ASP A 495 -23.40 30.37 8.17
C ASP A 495 -22.26 29.68 8.96
N PRO A 496 -21.78 30.29 10.07
CA PRO A 496 -20.66 29.75 10.83
C PRO A 496 -20.94 28.33 11.33
N ASP A 497 -22.18 28.01 11.72
CA ASP A 497 -22.50 26.72 12.32
C ASP A 497 -22.64 25.57 11.29
N ALA A 498 -22.44 25.85 9.99
CA ALA A 498 -22.53 24.86 8.92
C ALA A 498 -21.28 23.97 8.76
N THR A 499 -20.22 24.18 9.57
CA THR A 499 -19.00 23.36 9.55
C THR A 499 -18.29 23.38 10.91
N THR A 500 -17.18 22.65 11.04
CA THR A 500 -16.38 22.63 12.28
C THR A 500 -15.61 23.94 12.48
N THR A 501 -15.31 24.31 13.73
CA THR A 501 -14.51 25.50 14.06
C THR A 501 -13.18 25.54 13.30
N GLU A 502 -12.47 24.40 13.20
CA GLU A 502 -11.21 24.32 12.46
C GLU A 502 -11.38 24.48 10.95
N GLY A 503 -12.53 24.06 10.40
CA GLY A 503 -12.91 24.33 9.03
C GLY A 503 -13.07 25.83 8.74
N LEU A 504 -13.63 26.58 9.68
CA LEU A 504 -13.80 28.04 9.62
C LEU A 504 -12.48 28.79 9.78
N VAL A 505 -11.64 28.37 10.71
CA VAL A 505 -10.30 28.95 10.89
C VAL A 505 -9.48 28.75 9.62
N THR A 506 -9.48 27.54 9.06
CA THR A 506 -8.74 27.22 7.83
C THR A 506 -9.16 28.11 6.67
N VAL A 507 -10.47 28.20 6.40
CA VAL A 507 -10.98 29.01 5.29
C VAL A 507 -10.78 30.51 5.52
N ALA A 508 -10.84 30.96 6.78
CA ALA A 508 -10.51 32.33 7.14
C ALA A 508 -9.06 32.61 6.73
N HIS A 509 -8.08 31.79 7.14
CA HIS A 509 -6.65 31.93 6.79
C HIS A 509 -6.37 31.92 5.27
N MET A 510 -7.20 31.25 4.49
CA MET A 510 -7.09 31.24 3.02
C MET A 510 -7.53 32.57 2.35
N CYS A 511 -8.18 33.48 3.08
CA CYS A 511 -8.55 34.79 2.56
C CYS A 511 -7.30 35.68 2.38
N PRO A 512 -6.88 36.01 1.14
CA PRO A 512 -5.61 36.70 0.92
C PRO A 512 -5.62 38.17 1.39
N SER A 513 -6.79 38.81 1.42
CA SER A 513 -6.92 40.21 1.83
C SER A 513 -7.18 40.40 3.33
N GLY A 514 -7.37 39.30 4.07
CA GLY A 514 -7.80 39.34 5.46
C GLY A 514 -9.22 39.87 5.64
N ALA A 515 -10.05 39.84 4.59
CA ALA A 515 -11.46 40.24 4.65
C ALA A 515 -12.33 39.29 5.48
N ILE A 516 -11.88 38.04 5.68
CA ILE A 516 -12.51 37.08 6.58
C ILE A 516 -11.57 36.87 7.76
N GLN A 517 -12.07 37.20 8.94
CA GLN A 517 -11.42 37.05 10.24
C GLN A 517 -12.38 36.29 11.17
N TYR A 518 -11.92 35.97 12.37
CA TYR A 518 -12.71 35.26 13.35
C TYR A 518 -12.42 35.71 14.78
N ARG A 519 -13.34 35.36 15.68
CA ARG A 519 -13.16 35.41 17.14
C ARG A 519 -13.68 34.11 17.74
N ARG A 520 -12.87 33.43 18.54
CA ARG A 520 -13.21 32.12 19.10
C ARG A 520 -13.90 32.25 20.45
N HIS A 521 -14.93 31.43 20.65
CA HIS A 521 -15.67 31.32 21.92
C HIS A 521 -15.38 29.98 22.63
N ASP A 522 -14.71 29.05 21.96
CA ASP A 522 -14.41 27.70 22.43
C ASP A 522 -13.08 27.57 23.20
N GLY A 523 -12.40 28.69 23.48
CA GLY A 523 -11.11 28.72 24.17
C GLY A 523 -9.91 28.37 23.29
N GLY A 524 -10.09 28.15 21.98
CA GLY A 524 -8.99 27.99 21.04
C GLY A 524 -8.21 29.28 20.76
N HIS A 525 -7.10 29.18 20.05
CA HIS A 525 -6.23 30.32 19.75
C HIS A 525 -6.84 31.26 18.68
N GLU A 526 -6.75 32.56 18.95
CA GLU A 526 -7.02 33.62 17.96
C GLU A 526 -5.95 33.66 16.85
N GLU A 527 -6.23 34.40 15.77
CA GLU A 527 -5.25 34.60 14.70
C GLU A 527 -3.96 35.23 15.27
N ALA A 528 -2.83 34.55 15.04
CA ALA A 528 -1.52 34.99 15.49
C ALA A 528 -0.66 35.51 14.33
N PRO A 529 0.34 36.36 14.61
CA PRO A 529 1.33 36.78 13.62
C PRO A 529 1.97 35.58 12.91
N PRO A 530 2.14 35.64 11.57
CA PRO A 530 2.82 34.57 10.84
C PRO A 530 4.31 34.53 11.23
N PRO A 531 4.94 33.35 11.24
CA PRO A 531 6.37 33.21 11.57
C PRO A 531 7.30 33.81 10.51
N VAL A 532 6.78 34.08 9.32
CA VAL A 532 7.51 34.65 8.18
C VAL A 532 6.68 35.78 7.59
N ASN A 533 7.30 36.94 7.45
CA ASN A 533 6.75 38.06 6.70
C ASN A 533 6.95 37.83 5.21
N LEU A 534 5.83 37.76 4.49
CA LEU A 534 5.80 37.38 3.09
C LEU A 534 5.06 38.43 2.25
N VAL A 535 5.65 38.77 1.11
CA VAL A 535 4.93 39.35 -0.03
C VAL A 535 4.79 38.27 -1.10
N GLN A 536 3.57 38.05 -1.60
CA GLN A 536 3.29 37.17 -2.73
C GLN A 536 2.71 37.98 -3.89
N LEU A 537 3.34 37.90 -5.06
CA LEU A 537 2.86 38.57 -6.27
C LEU A 537 1.80 37.73 -6.98
N ARG A 538 0.64 38.33 -7.27
CA ARG A 538 -0.37 37.71 -8.13
C ARG A 538 -0.16 38.18 -9.56
N GLU A 539 -0.10 37.25 -10.51
CA GLU A 539 -0.06 37.56 -11.95
C GLU A 539 -1.18 38.55 -12.31
N ASN A 540 -0.82 39.66 -12.97
CA ASN A 540 -1.74 40.73 -13.34
C ASN A 540 -2.56 41.34 -12.19
N GLY A 541 -2.18 41.06 -10.94
CA GLY A 541 -2.98 41.35 -9.76
C GLY A 541 -2.26 42.19 -8.69
N PRO A 542 -2.81 42.23 -7.47
CA PRO A 542 -2.25 42.96 -6.35
C PRO A 542 -1.01 42.31 -5.75
N ILE A 543 -0.40 43.03 -4.81
CA ILE A 543 0.63 42.54 -3.89
C ILE A 543 -0.10 41.92 -2.68
N GLY A 544 0.01 40.62 -2.47
CA GLY A 544 -0.48 39.97 -1.25
C GLY A 544 0.58 40.07 -0.16
N VAL A 545 0.20 40.47 1.05
CA VAL A 545 1.10 40.59 2.20
C VAL A 545 0.59 39.72 3.34
N ARG A 546 1.49 38.95 3.95
CA ARG A 546 1.23 38.17 5.16
C ARG A 546 2.33 38.46 6.19
N ALA A 547 2.02 39.26 7.20
CA ALA A 547 2.95 39.75 8.22
C ALA A 547 2.17 40.37 9.40
N ASP A 548 2.82 40.63 10.53
CA ASP A 548 2.29 41.56 11.53
C ASP A 548 2.42 43.01 11.01
N MET A 549 1.33 43.61 10.52
CA MET A 549 1.42 44.82 9.69
C MET A 549 0.95 46.09 10.40
N LEU A 550 1.79 47.13 10.29
CA LEU A 550 1.41 48.52 10.55
C LEU A 550 1.30 49.29 9.23
N LEU A 551 0.11 49.77 8.89
CA LEU A 551 -0.13 50.64 7.75
C LEU A 551 -0.31 52.07 8.24
N ASP A 552 0.59 52.99 7.84
CA ASP A 552 0.59 54.38 8.33
C ASP A 552 0.48 54.44 9.88
N GLY A 553 1.30 53.62 10.53
CA GLY A 553 1.35 53.48 11.99
C GLY A 553 0.19 52.72 12.64
N LYS A 554 -0.82 52.25 11.88
CA LYS A 554 -2.01 51.56 12.43
C LYS A 554 -1.98 50.06 12.15
N PRO A 555 -2.28 49.20 13.14
CA PRO A 555 -2.44 47.76 12.90
C PRO A 555 -3.57 47.47 11.91
N ILE A 556 -3.32 46.62 10.90
CA ILE A 556 -4.32 46.23 9.90
C ILE A 556 -4.58 44.72 9.84
N GLY A 557 -4.10 43.98 10.83
CA GLY A 557 -4.16 42.52 10.90
C GLY A 557 -3.03 41.86 10.12
N TYR A 558 -3.17 40.57 9.84
CA TYR A 558 -2.05 39.73 9.40
C TYR A 558 -1.97 39.44 7.91
N ARG A 559 -3.01 39.79 7.15
CA ARG A 559 -3.15 39.50 5.71
C ARG A 559 -3.78 40.66 4.98
N ALA A 560 -3.19 41.14 3.89
CA ALA A 560 -3.68 42.28 3.12
C ALA A 560 -3.35 42.15 1.63
N THR A 561 -4.16 42.76 0.78
CA THR A 561 -3.86 42.88 -0.66
C THR A 561 -3.74 44.34 -1.04
N LEU A 562 -2.56 44.76 -1.47
CA LEU A 562 -2.22 46.15 -1.80
C LEU A 562 -2.24 46.37 -3.32
N CYS A 563 -2.68 47.57 -3.72
CA CYS A 563 -2.79 47.96 -5.12
C CYS A 563 -1.41 47.98 -5.79
N ARG A 564 -1.30 47.31 -6.94
CA ARG A 564 -0.11 47.31 -7.81
C ARG A 564 -0.33 48.06 -9.13
N CYS A 565 -1.59 48.36 -9.47
CA CYS A 565 -1.99 48.84 -10.78
C CYS A 565 -2.26 50.36 -10.88
N GLY A 566 -2.32 51.06 -9.74
CA GLY A 566 -2.62 52.50 -9.69
C GLY A 566 -4.10 52.87 -9.85
N ALA A 567 -4.97 51.96 -10.27
CA ALA A 567 -6.38 52.26 -10.56
C ALA A 567 -7.33 52.05 -9.39
N SER A 568 -6.89 51.47 -8.26
CA SER A 568 -7.79 51.19 -7.15
C SER A 568 -8.43 52.45 -6.59
N LYS A 569 -9.71 52.40 -6.21
CA LYS A 569 -10.41 53.48 -5.52
C LYS A 569 -10.26 53.38 -4.00
N ASN A 570 -9.77 52.24 -3.50
CA ASN A 570 -9.55 51.97 -2.07
C ASN A 570 -8.05 51.91 -1.73
N LYS A 571 -7.21 52.77 -2.34
CA LYS A 571 -5.76 52.74 -2.09
C LYS A 571 -5.46 52.99 -0.60
N PRO A 572 -4.44 52.32 -0.03
CA PRO A 572 -3.46 51.44 -0.69
C PRO A 572 -3.96 50.02 -0.94
N PHE A 573 -5.17 49.65 -0.52
CA PHE A 573 -5.73 48.33 -0.78
C PHE A 573 -6.11 48.12 -2.25
N CYS A 574 -6.26 46.86 -2.64
CA CYS A 574 -6.80 46.47 -3.93
C CYS A 574 -8.32 46.32 -3.84
N ASP A 575 -9.04 46.86 -4.82
CA ASP A 575 -10.49 46.73 -5.01
C ASP A 575 -10.83 46.02 -6.34
N SER A 576 -9.87 45.25 -6.87
CA SER A 576 -9.96 44.55 -8.16
C SER A 576 -10.09 45.42 -9.41
N SER A 577 -9.90 46.76 -9.32
CA SER A 577 -9.89 47.66 -10.49
C SER A 577 -8.89 47.26 -11.58
N HIS A 578 -7.84 46.51 -11.23
CA HIS A 578 -6.84 45.98 -12.16
C HIS A 578 -7.44 45.10 -13.27
N ILE A 579 -8.58 44.43 -13.02
CA ILE A 579 -9.28 43.62 -14.02
C ILE A 579 -9.88 44.52 -15.10
N ALA A 580 -10.65 45.53 -14.69
CA ALA A 580 -11.36 46.43 -15.60
C ALA A 580 -10.41 47.23 -16.50
N ILE A 581 -9.24 47.60 -15.97
CA ILE A 581 -8.24 48.36 -16.74
C ILE A 581 -7.25 47.46 -17.51
N GLY A 582 -7.41 46.13 -17.48
CA GLY A 582 -6.51 45.20 -18.16
C GLY A 582 -5.05 45.29 -17.69
N PHE A 583 -4.83 45.51 -16.40
CA PHE A 583 -3.48 45.67 -15.85
C PHE A 583 -2.63 44.43 -16.14
N THR A 584 -1.47 44.65 -16.75
CA THR A 584 -0.53 43.56 -17.08
C THR A 584 0.76 43.74 -16.28
N ALA A 585 1.09 42.74 -15.46
CA ALA A 585 2.34 42.68 -14.71
C ALA A 585 2.61 41.27 -14.22
N THR A 586 3.83 40.79 -14.47
CA THR A 586 4.27 39.46 -14.05
C THR A 586 4.16 39.26 -12.53
N GLY A 587 3.70 38.08 -12.13
CA GLY A 587 3.82 37.51 -10.80
C GLY A 587 5.07 36.64 -10.64
N GLU A 588 5.89 36.53 -11.69
CA GLU A 588 7.09 35.68 -11.78
C GLU A 588 8.35 36.51 -12.13
N PRO A 589 8.75 37.48 -11.30
CA PRO A 589 9.98 38.24 -11.54
C PRO A 589 11.23 37.35 -11.42
N GLU A 590 12.31 37.76 -12.08
CA GLU A 590 13.62 37.10 -11.98
C GLU A 590 14.13 37.10 -10.53
N THR A 591 14.80 36.02 -10.13
CA THR A 591 15.43 35.92 -8.82
C THR A 591 16.61 36.87 -8.72
N ARG A 592 16.65 37.68 -7.65
CA ARG A 592 17.82 38.46 -7.24
C ARG A 592 18.58 37.68 -6.18
N GLU A 593 19.91 37.63 -6.31
CA GLU A 593 20.75 37.09 -5.24
C GLU A 593 20.55 37.90 -3.97
N SER A 594 20.17 37.20 -2.89
CA SER A 594 19.89 37.80 -1.59
C SER A 594 20.32 36.83 -0.49
N GLN A 595 20.94 37.36 0.56
CA GLN A 595 21.33 36.58 1.72
C GLN A 595 20.10 36.22 2.57
N PRO A 596 20.13 35.09 3.29
CA PRO A 596 19.10 34.79 4.30
C PRO A 596 18.98 35.91 5.34
N LEU A 597 17.75 36.21 5.75
CA LEU A 597 17.49 37.18 6.82
C LEU A 597 17.82 36.56 8.19
N ALA A 598 18.40 37.35 9.09
CA ALA A 598 18.70 36.93 10.46
C ALA A 598 17.42 36.59 11.27
N ALA A 599 16.31 37.28 10.97
CA ALA A 599 14.98 36.97 11.46
C ALA A 599 13.99 37.06 10.29
N ARG A 600 12.98 36.19 10.27
CA ARG A 600 12.02 36.07 9.15
C ARG A 600 10.67 36.70 9.43
N GLY A 601 10.31 36.87 10.70
CA GLY A 601 9.07 37.52 11.15
C GLY A 601 9.32 38.90 11.79
N GLY A 602 8.40 39.33 12.64
CA GLY A 602 8.40 40.64 13.29
C GLY A 602 7.47 41.64 12.60
N THR A 603 7.33 42.83 13.17
CA THR A 603 6.44 43.86 12.62
C THR A 603 6.94 44.37 11.27
N LEU A 604 6.05 44.44 10.29
CA LEU A 604 6.26 44.98 8.95
C LEU A 604 5.53 46.33 8.84
N VAL A 605 6.30 47.41 8.71
CA VAL A 605 5.76 48.77 8.54
C VAL A 605 5.57 49.04 7.06
N ILE A 606 4.38 49.46 6.67
CA ILE A 606 4.01 49.83 5.31
C ILE A 606 3.58 51.30 5.34
N ASP A 607 4.36 52.16 4.70
CA ASP A 607 4.09 53.60 4.62
C ASP A 607 3.79 54.02 3.17
N PRO A 608 2.51 54.22 2.81
CA PRO A 608 2.14 54.67 1.48
C PRO A 608 2.53 56.13 1.26
N GLN A 609 3.56 56.36 0.44
CA GLN A 609 3.97 57.73 0.13
C GLN A 609 2.93 58.47 -0.71
N GLN A 610 2.78 59.76 -0.44
CA GLN A 610 1.91 60.65 -1.21
C GLN A 610 2.27 60.60 -2.70
N ASP A 611 1.26 60.33 -3.54
CA ASP A 611 1.41 60.20 -5.00
C ASP A 611 2.50 59.21 -5.44
N GLY A 612 2.80 58.23 -4.57
CA GLY A 612 4.05 57.49 -4.60
C GLY A 612 3.93 55.99 -4.31
N PRO A 613 5.10 55.32 -4.23
CA PRO A 613 5.21 53.90 -3.89
C PRO A 613 4.81 53.60 -2.44
N LEU A 614 4.78 52.31 -2.11
CA LEU A 614 4.71 51.82 -0.74
C LEU A 614 6.13 51.64 -0.22
N GLU A 615 6.52 52.41 0.80
CA GLU A 615 7.73 52.12 1.57
C GLU A 615 7.42 50.96 2.52
N VAL A 616 8.26 49.93 2.52
CA VAL A 616 8.08 48.73 3.34
C VAL A 616 9.35 48.49 4.15
N LEU A 617 9.22 48.52 5.48
CA LEU A 617 10.32 48.36 6.43
C LEU A 617 10.07 47.15 7.34
N GLY A 618 11.11 46.36 7.57
CA GLY A 618 11.05 45.12 8.34
C GLY A 618 11.52 43.92 7.53
N ASN A 619 11.74 42.79 8.21
CA ASN A 619 12.15 41.54 7.56
C ASN A 619 11.08 41.12 6.55
N LEU A 620 11.45 40.86 5.30
CA LEU A 620 10.50 40.54 4.24
C LEU A 620 11.08 39.56 3.21
N GLU A 621 10.37 38.47 2.97
CA GLU A 621 10.59 37.59 1.83
C GLU A 621 9.60 37.91 0.71
N LEU A 622 10.10 38.15 -0.50
CA LEU A 622 9.26 38.34 -1.67
C LEU A 622 9.22 37.06 -2.50
N CYS A 623 8.01 36.55 -2.72
CA CYS A 623 7.75 35.32 -3.46
C CYS A 623 6.89 35.57 -4.69
N ALA A 624 7.19 34.81 -5.73
CA ALA A 624 6.43 34.76 -6.95
C ALA A 624 5.09 34.04 -6.73
N GLY A 625 4.20 34.10 -7.72
CA GLY A 625 2.88 33.46 -7.67
C GLY A 625 2.97 31.95 -7.37
N THR A 626 4.00 31.28 -7.90
CA THR A 626 4.31 29.85 -7.67
C THR A 626 4.89 29.52 -6.30
N GLY A 627 5.22 30.52 -5.47
CA GLY A 627 5.83 30.34 -4.15
C GLY A 627 7.37 30.41 -4.14
N ARG A 628 8.02 30.51 -5.31
CA ARG A 628 9.46 30.74 -5.41
C ARG A 628 9.87 32.08 -4.79
N THR A 629 10.78 32.08 -3.81
CA THR A 629 11.40 33.31 -3.30
C THR A 629 12.30 33.93 -4.36
N PHE A 630 12.08 35.20 -4.69
CA PHE A 630 12.89 35.93 -5.67
C PHE A 630 13.70 37.07 -5.05
N ASP A 631 13.40 37.51 -3.83
CA ASP A 631 14.18 38.53 -3.12
C ASP A 631 13.97 38.44 -1.60
N ARG A 632 14.95 38.91 -0.82
CA ARG A 632 14.91 39.01 0.64
C ARG A 632 15.51 40.34 1.07
N VAL A 633 14.72 41.13 1.79
CA VAL A 633 15.08 42.52 2.13
C VAL A 633 14.61 42.89 3.53
N THR A 634 15.21 43.93 4.11
CA THR A 634 14.73 44.58 5.35
C THR A 634 14.09 45.95 5.09
N SER A 635 14.20 46.45 3.86
CA SER A 635 13.64 47.72 3.40
C SER A 635 13.45 47.67 1.89
N THR A 636 12.28 48.07 1.38
CA THR A 636 12.03 48.16 -0.06
C THR A 636 10.92 49.14 -0.42
N TRP A 637 10.84 49.48 -1.70
CA TRP A 637 9.91 50.44 -2.27
C TRP A 637 9.08 49.77 -3.35
N LEU A 638 7.83 49.40 -3.03
CA LEU A 638 6.96 48.67 -3.95
C LEU A 638 6.13 49.62 -4.82
N CYS A 639 6.08 49.34 -6.12
CA CYS A 639 5.31 50.10 -7.09
C CYS A 639 3.82 49.92 -6.85
N ARG A 640 3.14 51.04 -6.61
CA ARG A 640 1.68 51.13 -6.49
C ARG A 640 1.01 51.78 -7.70
N CYS A 641 1.76 52.52 -8.54
CA CYS A 641 1.20 53.30 -9.65
C CYS A 641 0.91 52.50 -10.92
N GLY A 642 1.34 51.24 -11.02
CA GLY A 642 1.20 50.42 -12.23
C GLY A 642 2.12 50.80 -13.39
N GLY A 643 2.89 51.89 -13.31
CA GLY A 643 3.72 52.40 -14.40
C GLY A 643 5.17 51.91 -14.45
N SER A 644 5.73 51.35 -13.37
CA SER A 644 7.16 51.04 -13.32
C SER A 644 7.60 49.97 -14.33
N ALA A 645 8.74 50.13 -14.98
CA ALA A 645 9.37 49.08 -15.77
C ALA A 645 10.05 48.00 -14.89
N ASN A 646 10.35 48.32 -13.63
CA ASN A 646 11.02 47.44 -12.66
C ASN A 646 10.06 46.83 -11.62
N LYS A 647 8.80 46.57 -11.99
CA LYS A 647 7.82 45.95 -11.08
C LYS A 647 8.36 44.63 -10.50
N PRO A 648 8.09 44.32 -9.22
CA PRO A 648 7.19 45.02 -8.30
C PRO A 648 7.79 46.28 -7.64
N TYR A 649 9.03 46.67 -7.97
CA TYR A 649 9.72 47.81 -7.34
C TYR A 649 9.39 49.13 -8.01
N CYS A 650 9.56 50.22 -7.28
CA CYS A 650 9.43 51.58 -7.82
C CYS A 650 10.69 52.02 -8.56
N ASP A 651 10.53 52.65 -9.73
CA ASP A 651 11.61 53.29 -10.51
C ASP A 651 11.40 54.81 -10.68
N GLY A 652 10.46 55.40 -9.93
CA GLY A 652 10.12 56.81 -10.03
C GLY A 652 9.13 57.18 -11.15
N THR A 653 8.62 56.21 -11.93
CA THR A 653 7.67 56.49 -13.03
C THR A 653 6.40 57.19 -12.58
N HIS A 654 5.95 57.00 -11.33
CA HIS A 654 4.78 57.67 -10.76
C HIS A 654 4.81 59.20 -10.92
N ARG A 655 5.98 59.84 -10.80
CA ARG A 655 6.15 61.30 -11.02
C ARG A 655 5.92 61.70 -12.48
N LYS A 656 6.38 60.86 -13.42
CA LYS A 656 6.29 61.13 -14.86
C LYS A 656 4.86 60.99 -15.38
N ILE A 657 4.12 60.00 -14.87
CA ILE A 657 2.74 59.73 -15.29
C ILE A 657 1.70 60.51 -14.47
N GLY A 658 2.14 61.37 -13.54
CA GLY A 658 1.26 62.16 -12.69
C GLY A 658 0.34 61.30 -11.81
N PHE A 659 0.84 60.19 -11.29
CA PHE A 659 0.05 59.30 -10.43
C PHE A 659 -0.49 60.05 -9.21
N LYS A 660 -1.76 59.80 -8.87
CA LYS A 660 -2.45 60.35 -7.70
C LYS A 660 -3.02 59.21 -6.86
N SER A 661 -2.79 59.24 -5.54
CA SER A 661 -3.17 58.14 -4.65
C SER A 661 -3.83 58.60 -3.37
#